data_AF-A0A5B2UX99-F1
#
_entry.id   AF-A0A5B2UX99-F1
#
_cell.length_a   1.000
_cell.length_b   1.000
_cell.length_c   1.000
_cell.angle_alpha   90.00
_cell.angle_beta   90.00
_cell.angle_gamma   90.00
#
_symmetry.space_group_name_H-M   'P 1'
#
loop_
_entity.id
_entity.type
_entity.pdbx_description
1 polymer ?
#
loop_
_entity_poly.entity_id
_entity_poly.type
_entity_poly.pdbx_seq_one_letter_code
_entity_poly.pdbx_strand_id
1 'polypeptide(L)'
;MNPVLPNAQLDWDDQGRPRSRVFDDVYFSDLSGLEETRYVFLQQNRLQERFAALPVGGRLIIGETGFGTGLNFLCAWQLFEQHAVAGARLHFVSVEKYPLSHADLQRALALWPELKPLADQLLAQYIAIHQGFQRLVLDHGRVTLTLLVGDALEQLPQLDAQVDAWFLDGFAPAKNPDMWTAELFAELARLAAPGSTISTFTSTGWVRRLLNGAGFKMKRTPGIGHKWEILRGEFLGWPAETPVPASSKPWFARPPVLGGERRALVIGGGLAGCASAASLAARGWQVSLLERHQGLAQEASGNPQGVLYLKLSAHGTALSQMIVSGFGHTRRLLEHLQRSVDWDGCGVLQLAFNAKETERQVQLAEAFPPDLLHLLDKDQAQARAGVGLDHGGLFFPEGGWVHPPALCEWQARQPGITVHVHHEVLKLRKVDGQWQAWDGEVLLASAPVVVLAGAAEVKRFAASAELPLKRIRGQITRLPQTAESAALATVVCAEGYVAPPRLGEHTLGASFDFKSDDLAPTAAEHAGNLQLLQEISPDLAQRLHAATLAPQALEGRAAFRCTSPDYLPIVGPLVDPQAFTQAYDSLRKDARHTPDAICPWLDGLYVNSGHGSRGLITAPLSGELLAAWLDNEPLPLPRSVAEACHPNRFAVRALIRSNVAKKPQ
;
A
#
# COMPACT_ATOMS: atom_id res chain seq x y z
N MET A 1 11.66 -2.80 -20.25
CA MET A 1 11.44 -1.39 -19.92
C MET A 1 12.80 -0.74 -19.91
N ASN A 2 13.02 0.31 -20.70
CA ASN A 2 14.25 1.11 -20.54
C ASN A 2 14.23 1.76 -19.15
N PRO A 3 15.38 1.93 -18.47
CA PRO A 3 15.41 2.53 -17.15
C PRO A 3 14.84 3.95 -17.23
N VAL A 4 13.64 4.13 -16.68
CA VAL A 4 13.04 5.45 -16.47
C VAL A 4 13.90 6.15 -15.43
N LEU A 5 14.33 7.38 -15.71
CA LEU A 5 15.06 8.18 -14.74
C LEU A 5 14.28 8.23 -13.43
N PRO A 6 14.91 7.98 -12.27
CA PRO A 6 14.18 7.85 -11.00
C PRO A 6 13.52 9.16 -10.57
N ASN A 7 14.08 10.30 -10.97
CA ASN A 7 13.59 11.63 -10.60
C ASN A 7 13.63 12.62 -11.78
N ALA A 8 12.90 13.72 -11.65
CA ALA A 8 12.94 14.86 -12.57
C ALA A 8 14.35 15.45 -12.71
N GLN A 9 14.73 15.82 -13.94
CA GLN A 9 15.94 16.59 -14.21
C GLN A 9 15.59 18.07 -14.31
N LEU A 10 16.02 18.85 -13.32
CA LEU A 10 15.67 20.25 -13.18
C LEU A 10 16.86 21.17 -13.44
N ASP A 11 16.56 22.33 -14.02
CA ASP A 11 17.35 23.55 -13.93
C ASP A 11 16.55 24.58 -13.11
N TRP A 12 17.26 25.48 -12.45
CA TRP A 12 16.67 26.51 -11.61
C TRP A 12 17.06 27.88 -12.14
N ASP A 13 16.10 28.78 -12.31
CA ASP A 13 16.38 30.14 -12.73
C ASP A 13 16.84 31.05 -11.57
N ASP A 14 17.16 32.30 -11.88
CA ASP A 14 17.64 33.30 -10.90
C ASP A 14 16.62 33.60 -9.78
N GLN A 15 15.34 33.29 -10.01
CA GLN A 15 14.26 33.43 -9.03
C GLN A 15 13.98 32.12 -8.27
N GLY A 16 14.77 31.08 -8.52
CA GLY A 16 14.65 29.78 -7.87
C GLY A 16 13.47 28.95 -8.36
N ARG A 17 12.95 29.20 -9.57
CA ARG A 17 11.83 28.45 -10.16
C ARG A 17 12.35 27.25 -10.97
N PRO A 18 11.71 26.07 -10.87
CA PRO A 18 12.17 24.87 -11.57
C PRO A 18 11.72 24.86 -13.04
N ARG A 19 12.65 24.50 -13.92
CA ARG A 19 12.42 24.18 -15.34
C ARG A 19 12.80 22.72 -15.59
N SER A 20 11.96 21.99 -16.32
CA SER A 20 12.27 20.62 -16.73
C SER A 20 13.28 20.64 -17.88
N ARG A 21 14.41 19.96 -17.72
CA ARG A 21 15.39 19.74 -18.81
C ARG A 21 14.85 18.81 -19.90
N VAL A 22 14.00 17.86 -19.52
CA VAL A 22 13.46 16.85 -20.46
C VAL A 22 12.43 17.46 -21.40
N PHE A 23 11.56 18.33 -20.89
CA PHE A 23 10.46 18.92 -21.66
C PHE A 23 10.71 20.38 -22.05
N ASP A 24 11.82 20.95 -21.62
CA ASP A 24 12.23 22.33 -21.86
C ASP A 24 11.14 23.37 -21.47
N ASP A 25 10.45 23.13 -20.36
CA ASP A 25 9.27 23.90 -19.92
C ASP A 25 9.25 24.14 -18.42
N VAL A 26 8.51 25.17 -17.98
CA VAL A 26 8.37 25.54 -16.56
C VAL A 26 7.27 24.74 -15.89
N TYR A 27 7.39 24.48 -14.58
CA TYR A 27 6.37 23.75 -13.81
C TYR A 27 5.16 24.62 -13.44
N PHE A 28 5.33 25.95 -13.38
CA PHE A 28 4.25 26.90 -13.12
C PHE A 28 4.63 28.28 -13.67
N SER A 29 3.62 29.13 -13.84
CA SER A 29 3.77 30.48 -14.40
C SER A 29 4.64 31.41 -13.54
N ASP A 30 5.35 32.28 -14.26
CA ASP A 30 6.40 33.15 -13.76
C ASP A 30 5.94 34.27 -12.81
N LEU A 31 4.70 34.76 -12.98
CA LEU A 31 4.20 35.95 -12.30
C LEU A 31 3.06 35.67 -11.30
N SER A 32 2.38 34.52 -11.41
CA SER A 32 1.11 34.25 -10.71
C SER A 32 0.78 32.76 -10.54
N GLY A 33 1.78 31.88 -10.34
CA GLY A 33 1.58 30.42 -10.25
C GLY A 33 0.44 29.98 -9.32
N LEU A 34 0.34 30.57 -8.11
CA LEU A 34 -0.77 30.30 -7.18
C LEU A 34 -2.14 30.75 -7.69
N GLU A 35 -2.25 31.97 -8.20
CA GLU A 35 -3.52 32.52 -8.70
C GLU A 35 -3.98 31.78 -9.94
N GLU A 36 -3.05 31.38 -10.81
CA GLU A 36 -3.34 30.56 -11.98
C GLU A 36 -3.88 29.20 -11.57
N THR A 37 -3.21 28.48 -10.65
CA THR A 37 -3.71 27.20 -10.11
C THR A 37 -5.11 27.37 -9.50
N ARG A 38 -5.32 28.41 -8.67
CA ARG A 38 -6.61 28.71 -8.06
C ARG A 38 -7.70 28.98 -9.11
N TYR A 39 -7.38 29.73 -10.15
CA TYR A 39 -8.34 30.05 -11.20
C TYR A 39 -8.64 28.85 -12.11
N VAL A 40 -7.60 28.23 -12.67
CA VAL A 40 -7.71 27.17 -13.68
C VAL A 40 -8.28 25.90 -13.08
N PHE A 41 -7.71 25.42 -11.96
CA PHE A 41 -8.06 24.09 -11.45
C PHE A 41 -9.12 24.14 -10.37
N LEU A 42 -9.04 25.07 -9.41
CA LEU A 42 -10.00 25.11 -8.29
C LEU A 42 -11.32 25.77 -8.70
N GLN A 43 -11.29 26.98 -9.23
CA GLN A 43 -12.50 27.72 -9.56
C GLN A 43 -13.27 27.09 -10.73
N GLN A 44 -12.59 26.65 -11.81
CA GLN A 44 -13.30 26.05 -12.95
C GLN A 44 -13.91 24.67 -12.64
N ASN A 45 -13.40 23.96 -11.64
CA ASN A 45 -14.03 22.74 -11.11
C ASN A 45 -15.05 23.02 -9.98
N ARG A 46 -15.28 24.30 -9.63
CA ARG A 46 -16.18 24.77 -8.56
C ARG A 46 -15.86 24.15 -7.19
N LEU A 47 -14.58 23.94 -6.89
CA LEU A 47 -14.19 23.18 -5.71
C LEU A 47 -14.62 23.82 -4.39
N GLN A 48 -14.63 25.15 -4.30
CA GLN A 48 -15.09 25.86 -3.10
C GLN A 48 -16.54 25.48 -2.74
N GLU A 49 -17.45 25.60 -3.70
CA GLU A 49 -18.87 25.26 -3.52
C GLU A 49 -19.05 23.77 -3.19
N ARG A 50 -18.32 22.89 -3.90
CA ARG A 50 -18.41 21.45 -3.70
C ARG A 50 -17.87 21.00 -2.36
N PHE A 51 -16.76 21.58 -1.89
CA PHE A 51 -16.21 21.32 -0.57
C PHE A 51 -17.13 21.80 0.55
N ALA A 52 -17.70 23.00 0.42
CA ALA A 52 -18.67 23.53 1.38
C ALA A 52 -19.96 22.68 1.45
N ALA A 53 -20.33 22.01 0.36
CA ALA A 53 -21.49 21.14 0.29
C ALA A 53 -21.24 19.70 0.80
N LEU A 54 -19.99 19.33 1.12
CA LEU A 54 -19.69 17.97 1.62
C LEU A 54 -20.32 17.75 3.00
N PRO A 55 -21.11 16.68 3.20
CA PRO A 55 -21.60 16.31 4.52
C PRO A 55 -20.48 15.72 5.38
N VAL A 56 -20.74 15.57 6.68
CA VAL A 56 -19.90 14.74 7.56
C VAL A 56 -19.82 13.32 7.00
N GLY A 57 -18.61 12.77 6.88
CA GLY A 57 -18.34 11.49 6.23
C GLY A 57 -18.31 11.54 4.70
N GLY A 58 -18.69 12.67 4.11
CA GLY A 58 -18.61 12.94 2.68
C GLY A 58 -17.17 12.97 2.17
N ARG A 59 -17.00 12.75 0.87
CA ARG A 59 -15.68 12.72 0.22
C ARG A 59 -15.77 13.36 -1.15
N LEU A 60 -14.69 14.01 -1.57
CA LEU A 60 -14.47 14.42 -2.95
C LEU A 60 -13.14 13.86 -3.45
N ILE A 61 -13.14 13.25 -4.63
CA ILE A 61 -11.97 12.65 -5.28
C ILE A 61 -11.50 13.54 -6.43
N ILE A 62 -10.28 14.08 -6.34
CA ILE A 62 -9.64 14.83 -7.42
C ILE A 62 -8.64 13.91 -8.12
N GLY A 63 -8.70 13.85 -9.44
CA GLY A 63 -7.71 13.21 -10.30
C GLY A 63 -6.82 14.26 -10.97
N GLU A 64 -5.53 13.98 -11.12
CA GLU A 64 -4.57 14.87 -11.77
C GLU A 64 -3.63 14.09 -12.69
N THR A 65 -3.24 14.73 -13.78
CA THR A 65 -2.19 14.26 -14.68
C THR A 65 -0.95 15.16 -14.56
N GLY A 66 0.13 14.68 -13.95
CA GLY A 66 1.33 15.45 -13.66
C GLY A 66 1.28 16.09 -12.28
N PHE A 67 1.91 15.47 -11.28
CA PHE A 67 1.98 16.00 -9.91
C PHE A 67 2.96 17.17 -9.81
N GLY A 68 4.08 17.08 -10.53
CA GLY A 68 5.16 18.06 -10.52
C GLY A 68 5.60 18.42 -9.11
N THR A 69 5.43 19.69 -8.76
CA THR A 69 5.82 20.24 -7.44
C THR A 69 4.75 20.04 -6.35
N GLY A 70 3.60 19.47 -6.69
CA GLY A 70 2.46 19.31 -5.77
C GLY A 70 1.65 20.60 -5.54
N LEU A 71 1.89 21.67 -6.31
CA LEU A 71 1.24 22.97 -6.13
C LEU A 71 -0.29 22.89 -6.19
N ASN A 72 -0.83 22.20 -7.20
CA ASN A 72 -2.28 22.02 -7.35
C ASN A 72 -2.89 21.24 -6.17
N PHE A 73 -2.21 20.18 -5.72
CA PHE A 73 -2.61 19.40 -4.55
C PHE A 73 -2.67 20.27 -3.29
N LEU A 74 -1.62 21.05 -3.01
CA LEU A 74 -1.57 21.91 -1.83
C LEU A 74 -2.61 23.03 -1.89
N CYS A 75 -2.85 23.63 -3.05
CA CYS A 75 -3.93 24.60 -3.24
C CYS A 75 -5.31 23.97 -2.99
N ALA A 76 -5.56 22.77 -3.53
CA ALA A 76 -6.81 22.06 -3.31
C ALA A 76 -7.01 21.67 -1.84
N TRP A 77 -5.95 21.23 -1.17
CA TRP A 77 -5.96 20.92 0.27
C TRP A 77 -6.25 22.19 1.08
N GLN A 78 -5.55 23.30 0.82
CA GLN A 78 -5.80 24.58 1.51
C GLN A 78 -7.27 25.02 1.39
N LEU A 79 -7.84 24.96 0.18
CA LEU A 79 -9.24 25.31 -0.05
C LEU A 79 -10.20 24.35 0.66
N PHE A 80 -9.86 23.06 0.70
CA PHE A 80 -10.62 22.04 1.41
C PHE A 80 -10.63 22.29 2.93
N GLU A 81 -9.50 22.64 3.54
CA GLU A 81 -9.44 23.02 4.96
C GLU A 81 -10.30 24.25 5.28
N GLN A 82 -10.34 25.23 4.39
CA GLN A 82 -11.10 26.46 4.58
C GLN A 82 -12.63 26.27 4.49
N HIS A 83 -13.10 25.31 3.69
CA HIS A 83 -14.52 25.22 3.34
C HIS A 83 -15.22 23.92 3.74
N ALA A 84 -14.50 22.80 3.83
CA ALA A 84 -15.12 21.52 4.16
C ALA A 84 -15.30 21.34 5.67
N VAL A 85 -16.37 20.67 6.08
CA VAL A 85 -16.62 20.31 7.48
C VAL A 85 -15.56 19.32 8.01
N ALA A 86 -15.32 19.31 9.32
CA ALA A 86 -14.24 18.52 9.94
C ALA A 86 -14.30 17.00 9.64
N GLY A 87 -15.49 16.44 9.43
CA GLY A 87 -15.66 15.01 9.09
C GLY A 87 -15.70 14.70 7.60
N ALA A 88 -15.59 15.69 6.71
CA ALA A 88 -15.46 15.45 5.27
C ALA A 88 -14.01 15.06 4.94
N ARG A 89 -13.79 14.44 3.77
CA ARG A 89 -12.48 13.97 3.32
C ARG A 89 -12.14 14.41 1.90
N LEU A 90 -10.86 14.63 1.63
CA LEU A 90 -10.31 14.85 0.31
C LEU A 90 -9.43 13.66 -0.09
N HIS A 91 -9.68 13.11 -1.28
CA HIS A 91 -8.77 12.12 -1.87
C HIS A 91 -8.22 12.68 -3.17
N PHE A 92 -6.92 12.90 -3.22
CA PHE A 92 -6.21 13.34 -4.40
C PHE A 92 -5.48 12.17 -5.04
N VAL A 93 -5.68 11.93 -6.33
CA VAL A 93 -5.00 10.90 -7.11
C VAL A 93 -4.23 11.60 -8.22
N SER A 94 -2.91 11.53 -8.22
CA SER A 94 -2.07 12.17 -9.24
C SER A 94 -1.15 11.16 -9.87
N VAL A 95 -0.93 11.26 -11.17
CA VAL A 95 0.08 10.46 -11.89
C VAL A 95 1.30 11.31 -12.20
N GLU A 96 2.49 10.78 -11.93
CA GLU A 96 3.75 11.48 -12.16
C GLU A 96 4.81 10.53 -12.70
N LYS A 97 5.36 10.87 -13.87
CA LYS A 97 6.37 10.03 -14.53
C LYS A 97 7.77 10.27 -13.99
N TYR A 98 8.06 11.50 -13.57
CA TYR A 98 9.34 11.94 -13.07
C TYR A 98 9.15 12.68 -11.73
N PRO A 99 8.94 11.94 -10.62
CA PRO A 99 8.79 12.58 -9.32
C PRO A 99 10.01 13.45 -8.99
N LEU A 100 9.80 14.56 -8.30
CA LEU A 100 10.91 15.36 -7.78
C LEU A 100 11.61 14.60 -6.65
N SER A 101 12.92 14.80 -6.51
CA SER A 101 13.64 14.38 -5.31
C SER A 101 13.11 15.15 -4.10
N HIS A 102 13.30 14.62 -2.89
CA HIS A 102 12.87 15.31 -1.66
C HIS A 102 13.46 16.72 -1.56
N ALA A 103 14.76 16.87 -1.86
CA ALA A 103 15.45 18.16 -1.82
C ALA A 103 14.91 19.15 -2.88
N ASP A 104 14.64 18.68 -4.09
CA ASP A 104 14.06 19.52 -5.15
C ASP A 104 12.62 19.92 -4.83
N LEU A 105 11.82 19.00 -4.28
CA LEU A 105 10.46 19.28 -3.84
C LEU A 105 10.47 20.33 -2.72
N GLN A 106 11.34 20.18 -1.72
CA GLN A 106 11.49 21.16 -0.65
C GLN A 106 11.87 22.54 -1.20
N ARG A 107 12.82 22.60 -2.14
CA ARG A 107 13.22 23.86 -2.78
C ARG A 107 12.08 24.50 -3.58
N ALA A 108 11.33 23.72 -4.33
CA ALA A 108 10.19 24.21 -5.11
C ALA A 108 9.07 24.74 -4.21
N LEU A 109 8.76 24.04 -3.11
CA LEU A 109 7.70 24.42 -2.18
C LEU A 109 8.06 25.66 -1.33
N ALA A 110 9.35 25.92 -1.10
CA ALA A 110 9.81 27.12 -0.40
C ALA A 110 9.41 28.44 -1.08
N LEU A 111 9.08 28.40 -2.37
CA LEU A 111 8.56 29.56 -3.13
C LEU A 111 7.16 30.00 -2.68
N TRP A 112 6.45 29.17 -1.91
CA TRP A 112 5.07 29.41 -1.49
C TRP A 112 4.93 29.43 0.04
N PRO A 113 5.38 30.50 0.72
CA PRO A 113 5.31 30.59 2.19
C PRO A 113 3.89 30.42 2.74
N GLU A 114 2.87 30.84 1.98
CA GLU A 114 1.45 30.68 2.34
C GLU A 114 1.04 29.21 2.51
N LEU A 115 1.65 28.30 1.74
CA LEU A 115 1.34 26.86 1.76
C LEU A 115 2.27 26.07 2.71
N LYS A 116 3.20 26.74 3.40
CA LYS A 116 4.24 26.08 4.20
C LYS A 116 3.68 25.04 5.20
N PRO A 117 2.61 25.29 5.96
CA PRO A 117 2.09 24.28 6.91
C PRO A 117 1.65 22.97 6.24
N LEU A 118 1.12 23.05 5.01
CA LEU A 118 0.70 21.88 4.24
C LEU A 118 1.89 21.24 3.51
N ALA A 119 2.79 22.06 2.99
CA ALA A 119 4.04 21.63 2.37
C ALA A 119 4.92 20.84 3.35
N ASP A 120 5.05 21.30 4.60
CA ASP A 120 5.82 20.61 5.64
C ASP A 120 5.25 19.21 5.92
N GLN A 121 3.92 19.08 5.96
CA GLN A 121 3.26 17.77 6.13
C GLN A 121 3.48 16.84 4.93
N LEU A 122 3.39 17.38 3.70
CA LEU A 122 3.71 16.62 2.49
C LEU A 122 5.16 16.14 2.50
N LEU A 123 6.11 17.03 2.80
CA LEU A 123 7.55 16.73 2.86
C LEU A 123 7.89 15.70 3.94
N ALA A 124 7.20 15.73 5.08
CA ALA A 124 7.37 14.74 6.14
C ALA A 124 6.88 13.34 5.71
N GLN A 125 5.94 13.27 4.78
CA GLN A 125 5.40 12.01 4.22
C GLN A 125 6.05 11.64 2.87
N TYR A 126 6.86 12.48 2.25
CA TYR A 126 7.48 12.22 0.95
C TYR A 126 8.73 11.33 1.09
N ILE A 127 8.54 10.13 1.64
CA ILE A 127 9.57 9.14 2.00
C ILE A 127 9.24 7.82 1.30
N ALA A 128 10.27 7.11 0.80
CA ALA A 128 10.14 5.85 0.07
C ALA A 128 9.10 5.93 -1.08
N ILE A 129 9.28 6.94 -1.93
CA ILE A 129 8.44 7.18 -3.12
C ILE A 129 9.06 6.42 -4.30
N HIS A 130 8.56 5.22 -4.54
CA HIS A 130 9.02 4.35 -5.63
C HIS A 130 7.97 4.17 -6.73
N GLN A 131 8.37 3.58 -7.85
CA GLN A 131 7.48 3.27 -8.97
C GLN A 131 6.20 2.53 -8.55
N GLY A 132 5.08 2.87 -9.19
CA GLY A 132 3.77 2.31 -8.89
C GLY A 132 2.96 3.16 -7.92
N PHE A 133 2.05 2.52 -7.18
CA PHE A 133 1.06 3.22 -6.36
C PHE A 133 1.65 3.56 -4.99
N GLN A 134 1.69 4.85 -4.65
CA GLN A 134 2.19 5.36 -3.37
C GLN A 134 1.07 6.10 -2.63
N ARG A 135 0.56 5.50 -1.55
CA ARG A 135 -0.44 6.13 -0.67
C ARG A 135 0.20 6.88 0.49
N LEU A 136 -0.09 8.17 0.56
CA LEU A 136 0.27 9.09 1.65
C LEU A 136 -1.02 9.49 2.39
N VAL A 137 -1.00 9.39 3.72
CA VAL A 137 -2.13 9.74 4.58
C VAL A 137 -1.74 11.00 5.36
N LEU A 138 -2.51 12.06 5.18
CA LEU A 138 -2.22 13.43 5.63
C LEU A 138 -3.40 13.95 6.46
N ASP A 139 -3.19 15.00 7.26
CA ASP A 139 -4.22 15.60 8.13
C ASP A 139 -5.01 14.54 8.91
N HIS A 140 -4.30 13.62 9.57
CA HIS A 140 -4.88 12.53 10.37
C HIS A 140 -5.90 11.65 9.60
N GLY A 141 -5.73 11.48 8.28
CA GLY A 141 -6.62 10.69 7.44
C GLY A 141 -7.70 11.48 6.72
N ARG A 142 -7.82 12.78 6.99
CA ARG A 142 -8.78 13.66 6.33
C ARG A 142 -8.39 13.95 4.88
N VAL A 143 -7.08 13.93 4.59
CA VAL A 143 -6.54 14.09 3.24
C VAL A 143 -5.72 12.86 2.87
N THR A 144 -6.03 12.26 1.72
CA THR A 144 -5.26 11.12 1.18
C THR A 144 -4.71 11.48 -0.18
N LEU A 145 -3.39 11.36 -0.37
CA LEU A 145 -2.75 11.45 -1.68
C LEU A 145 -2.40 10.04 -2.16
N THR A 146 -2.81 9.69 -3.37
CA THR A 146 -2.35 8.49 -4.09
C THR A 146 -1.54 8.95 -5.28
N LEU A 147 -0.22 8.89 -5.15
CA LEU A 147 0.71 9.23 -6.21
C LEU A 147 1.02 7.97 -7.03
N LEU A 148 0.67 8.00 -8.31
CA LEU A 148 0.95 6.93 -9.26
C LEU A 148 2.26 7.27 -9.96
N VAL A 149 3.35 6.65 -9.52
CA VAL A 149 4.69 6.92 -10.07
C VAL A 149 4.89 6.07 -11.32
N GLY A 150 4.85 6.70 -12.50
CA GLY A 150 4.99 6.05 -13.80
C GLY A 150 4.27 6.81 -14.92
N ASP A 151 4.27 6.23 -16.12
CA ASP A 151 3.60 6.82 -17.28
C ASP A 151 2.07 6.83 -17.11
N ALA A 152 1.40 7.93 -17.44
CA ALA A 152 -0.04 8.09 -17.32
C ALA A 152 -0.84 7.04 -18.10
N LEU A 153 -0.39 6.67 -19.31
CA LEU A 153 -1.02 5.66 -20.15
C LEU A 153 -0.82 4.23 -19.62
N GLU A 154 0.15 4.03 -18.73
CA GLU A 154 0.36 2.75 -18.05
C GLU A 154 -0.36 2.69 -16.70
N GLN A 155 -0.35 3.78 -15.92
CA GLN A 155 -0.87 3.78 -14.54
C GLN A 155 -2.39 3.96 -14.48
N LEU A 156 -2.98 4.85 -15.27
CA LEU A 156 -4.43 5.12 -15.19
C LEU A 156 -5.31 3.91 -15.56
N PRO A 157 -4.99 3.08 -16.57
CA PRO A 157 -5.74 1.84 -16.82
C PRO A 157 -5.77 0.88 -15.65
N GLN A 158 -4.76 0.94 -14.78
CA GLN A 158 -4.65 0.11 -13.58
C GLN A 158 -5.45 0.67 -12.39
N LEU A 159 -5.82 1.95 -12.43
CA LEU A 159 -6.55 2.61 -11.35
C LEU A 159 -8.02 2.17 -11.33
N ASP A 160 -8.48 1.84 -10.13
CA ASP A 160 -9.89 1.67 -9.79
C ASP A 160 -10.33 2.82 -8.89
N ALA A 161 -11.10 3.74 -9.45
CA ALA A 161 -11.56 4.97 -8.79
C ALA A 161 -12.81 5.53 -9.49
N GLN A 162 -13.48 6.47 -8.82
CA GLN A 162 -14.50 7.35 -9.40
C GLN A 162 -14.09 8.79 -9.10
N VAL A 163 -13.67 9.54 -10.11
CA VAL A 163 -13.06 10.87 -9.99
C VAL A 163 -14.12 11.95 -10.17
N ASP A 164 -14.26 12.79 -9.16
CA ASP A 164 -15.24 13.86 -9.06
C ASP A 164 -14.82 15.13 -9.81
N ALA A 165 -13.51 15.39 -9.89
CA ALA A 165 -12.92 16.51 -10.61
C ALA A 165 -11.55 16.15 -11.19
N TRP A 166 -11.29 16.52 -12.43
CA TRP A 166 -10.02 16.32 -13.11
C TRP A 166 -9.25 17.63 -13.25
N PHE A 167 -7.99 17.59 -12.83
CA PHE A 167 -6.95 18.56 -13.17
C PHE A 167 -6.14 17.95 -14.32
N LEU A 168 -6.50 18.29 -15.56
CA LEU A 168 -5.75 17.89 -16.73
C LEU A 168 -4.57 18.87 -16.88
N ASP A 169 -3.52 18.57 -16.13
CA ASP A 169 -2.27 19.32 -16.12
C ASP A 169 -1.16 18.58 -16.91
N GLY A 170 0.02 19.16 -16.97
CA GLY A 170 1.19 18.64 -17.67
C GLY A 170 1.87 19.70 -18.53
N PHE A 171 3.03 19.38 -19.09
CA PHE A 171 3.71 20.33 -19.98
C PHE A 171 2.87 20.67 -21.21
N ALA A 172 3.11 21.86 -21.77
CA ALA A 172 2.31 22.40 -22.87
C ALA A 172 2.15 21.36 -24.01
N PRO A 173 0.97 21.22 -24.64
CA PRO A 173 0.75 20.15 -25.63
C PRO A 173 1.73 20.14 -26.81
N ALA A 174 2.30 21.30 -27.15
CA ALA A 174 3.33 21.39 -28.20
C ALA A 174 4.70 20.82 -27.76
N LYS A 175 4.97 20.78 -26.45
CA LYS A 175 6.22 20.29 -25.86
C LYS A 175 6.13 18.85 -25.35
N ASN A 176 4.93 18.36 -25.05
CA ASN A 176 4.69 16.99 -24.61
C ASN A 176 3.44 16.37 -25.28
N PRO A 177 3.38 16.28 -26.62
CA PRO A 177 2.20 15.80 -27.33
C PRO A 177 1.79 14.36 -26.94
N ASP A 178 2.76 13.54 -26.54
CA ASP A 178 2.58 12.12 -26.18
C ASP A 178 1.65 11.90 -24.97
N MET A 179 1.49 12.92 -24.14
CA MET A 179 0.55 12.90 -23.01
C MET A 179 -0.88 13.24 -23.44
N TRP A 180 -1.05 14.11 -24.43
CA TRP A 180 -2.36 14.66 -24.78
C TRP A 180 -3.01 13.80 -25.86
N THR A 181 -3.38 12.56 -25.53
CA THR A 181 -3.86 11.58 -26.52
C THR A 181 -5.33 11.21 -26.31
N ALA A 182 -5.94 10.61 -27.34
CA ALA A 182 -7.32 10.12 -27.25
C ALA A 182 -7.43 8.99 -26.22
N GLU A 183 -6.40 8.14 -26.17
CA GLU A 183 -6.26 7.03 -25.24
C GLU A 183 -6.24 7.53 -23.79
N LEU A 184 -5.47 8.59 -23.48
CA LEU A 184 -5.46 9.17 -22.14
C LEU A 184 -6.85 9.69 -21.76
N PHE A 185 -7.50 10.46 -22.64
CA PHE A 185 -8.79 11.06 -22.34
C PHE A 185 -9.91 10.02 -22.19
N ALA A 186 -9.84 8.90 -22.89
CA ALA A 186 -10.72 7.76 -22.67
C ALA A 186 -10.54 7.17 -21.26
N GLU A 187 -9.30 7.09 -20.75
CA GLU A 187 -9.06 6.66 -19.36
C GLU A 187 -9.59 7.68 -18.34
N LEU A 188 -9.47 8.98 -18.59
CA LEU A 188 -10.08 10.01 -17.73
C LEU A 188 -11.60 9.87 -17.67
N ALA A 189 -12.24 9.61 -18.82
CA ALA A 189 -13.67 9.35 -18.93
C ALA A 189 -14.10 8.04 -18.23
N ARG A 190 -13.31 6.96 -18.35
CA ARG A 190 -13.55 5.68 -17.65
C ARG A 190 -13.55 5.85 -16.14
N LEU A 191 -12.69 6.72 -15.64
CA LEU A 191 -12.54 7.00 -14.22
C LEU A 191 -13.48 8.11 -13.74
N ALA A 192 -14.18 8.83 -14.62
CA ALA A 192 -15.06 9.93 -14.25
C ALA A 192 -16.28 9.44 -13.48
N ALA A 193 -16.53 10.01 -12.30
CA ALA A 193 -17.79 9.86 -11.60
C ALA A 193 -18.95 10.52 -12.39
N PRO A 194 -20.21 10.15 -12.16
CA PRO A 194 -21.35 10.88 -12.70
C PRO A 194 -21.28 12.37 -12.36
N GLY A 195 -21.34 13.25 -13.38
CA GLY A 195 -21.20 14.70 -13.18
C GLY A 195 -19.78 15.19 -12.91
N SER A 196 -18.75 14.36 -13.16
CA SER A 196 -17.35 14.75 -13.02
C SER A 196 -17.02 16.00 -13.84
N THR A 197 -16.27 16.91 -13.25
CA THR A 197 -15.78 18.12 -13.92
C THR A 197 -14.35 17.92 -14.40
N ILE A 198 -13.93 18.66 -15.43
CA ILE A 198 -12.53 18.68 -15.90
C ILE A 198 -12.12 20.11 -16.21
N SER A 199 -10.88 20.47 -15.90
CA SER A 199 -10.29 21.75 -16.30
C SER A 199 -8.82 21.58 -16.71
N THR A 200 -8.38 22.42 -17.65
CA THR A 200 -7.00 22.46 -18.13
C THR A 200 -6.61 23.86 -18.57
N PHE A 201 -5.33 24.20 -18.42
CA PHE A 201 -4.78 25.51 -18.81
C PHE A 201 -4.72 25.71 -20.34
N THR A 202 -4.77 24.63 -21.13
CA THR A 202 -4.68 24.72 -22.60
C THR A 202 -6.02 25.02 -23.25
N SER A 203 -6.01 25.75 -24.37
CA SER A 203 -7.20 26.05 -25.19
C SER A 203 -7.10 25.57 -26.63
N THR A 204 -6.11 24.71 -26.91
CA THR A 204 -5.86 24.16 -28.24
C THR A 204 -7.09 23.40 -28.78
N GLY A 205 -7.44 23.67 -30.03
CA GLY A 205 -8.68 23.17 -30.62
C GLY A 205 -8.74 21.65 -30.74
N TRP A 206 -7.60 20.99 -30.91
CA TRP A 206 -7.53 19.54 -31.06
C TRP A 206 -7.72 18.82 -29.72
N VAL A 207 -7.13 19.31 -28.62
CA VAL A 207 -7.37 18.79 -27.26
C VAL A 207 -8.86 18.87 -26.93
N ARG A 208 -9.50 20.02 -27.21
CA ARG A 208 -10.95 20.18 -27.04
C ARG A 208 -11.77 19.13 -27.80
N ARG A 209 -11.38 18.83 -29.06
CA ARG A 209 -12.09 17.83 -29.88
C ARG A 209 -11.94 16.43 -29.29
N LEU A 210 -10.75 16.05 -28.86
CA LEU A 210 -10.52 14.72 -28.28
C LEU A 210 -11.26 14.54 -26.95
N LEU A 211 -11.27 15.56 -26.08
CA LEU A 211 -12.05 15.53 -24.82
C LEU A 211 -13.57 15.42 -25.08
N ASN A 212 -14.09 16.14 -26.08
CA ASN A 212 -15.49 15.95 -26.51
C ASN A 212 -15.73 14.53 -27.03
N GLY A 213 -14.79 13.97 -27.79
CA GLY A 213 -14.85 12.58 -28.27
C GLY A 213 -14.80 11.54 -27.15
N ALA A 214 -14.22 11.87 -26.00
CA ALA A 214 -14.22 11.03 -24.80
C ALA A 214 -15.48 11.21 -23.92
N GLY A 215 -16.42 12.08 -24.30
CA GLY A 215 -17.69 12.28 -23.57
C GLY A 215 -17.73 13.50 -22.63
N PHE A 216 -16.70 14.35 -22.61
CA PHE A 216 -16.71 15.60 -21.86
C PHE A 216 -17.29 16.75 -22.69
N LYS A 217 -18.31 17.45 -22.19
CA LYS A 217 -18.82 18.65 -22.85
C LYS A 217 -17.92 19.85 -22.55
N MET A 218 -16.97 20.12 -23.43
CA MET A 218 -15.96 21.17 -23.23
C MET A 218 -16.45 22.56 -23.63
N LYS A 219 -16.05 23.58 -22.86
CA LYS A 219 -16.29 25.00 -23.10
C LYS A 219 -14.98 25.78 -22.96
N ARG A 220 -14.83 26.83 -23.77
CA ARG A 220 -13.78 27.84 -23.59
C ARG A 220 -14.24 28.87 -22.57
N THR A 221 -13.32 29.26 -21.71
CA THR A 221 -13.52 30.30 -20.68
C THR A 221 -12.35 31.27 -20.77
N PRO A 222 -12.53 32.57 -20.49
CA PRO A 222 -11.41 33.50 -20.40
C PRO A 222 -10.30 32.95 -19.48
N GLY A 223 -9.04 33.12 -19.87
CA GLY A 223 -7.92 32.80 -18.98
C GLY A 223 -7.62 33.93 -18.00
N ILE A 224 -6.57 33.73 -17.19
CA ILE A 224 -6.03 34.74 -16.28
C ILE A 224 -4.60 35.11 -16.70
N GLY A 225 -4.17 36.35 -16.44
CA GLY A 225 -2.85 36.85 -16.81
C GLY A 225 -2.67 36.94 -18.34
N HIS A 226 -1.61 36.33 -18.87
CA HIS A 226 -1.28 36.35 -20.29
C HIS A 226 -2.06 35.32 -21.14
N LYS A 227 -2.83 34.42 -20.51
CA LYS A 227 -3.60 33.39 -21.22
C LYS A 227 -4.98 33.94 -21.60
N TRP A 228 -5.29 33.92 -22.89
CA TRP A 228 -6.56 34.42 -23.44
C TRP A 228 -7.74 33.51 -23.10
N GLU A 229 -7.56 32.19 -23.26
CA GLU A 229 -8.61 31.19 -23.05
C GLU A 229 -8.03 29.94 -22.39
N ILE A 230 -8.83 29.29 -21.54
CA ILE A 230 -8.63 27.95 -20.98
C ILE A 230 -9.83 27.04 -21.31
N LEU A 231 -9.74 25.75 -21.01
CA LEU A 231 -10.83 24.80 -21.21
C LEU A 231 -11.35 24.26 -19.88
N ARG A 232 -12.67 24.16 -19.78
CA ARG A 232 -13.36 23.42 -18.72
C ARG A 232 -14.52 22.61 -19.30
N GLY A 233 -14.93 21.54 -18.62
CA GLY A 233 -16.02 20.69 -19.08
C GLY A 233 -16.62 19.84 -17.98
N GLU A 234 -17.67 19.10 -18.36
CA GLU A 234 -18.37 18.14 -17.52
C GLU A 234 -18.55 16.83 -18.30
N PHE A 235 -18.37 15.70 -17.62
CA PHE A 235 -18.60 14.39 -18.21
C PHE A 235 -20.10 14.12 -18.32
N LEU A 236 -20.60 13.91 -19.55
CA LEU A 236 -22.02 13.62 -19.80
C LEU A 236 -22.32 12.14 -20.01
N GLY A 237 -21.28 11.30 -20.04
CA GLY A 237 -21.37 9.89 -20.42
C GLY A 237 -20.68 9.62 -21.74
N TRP A 238 -20.53 8.33 -22.03
CA TRP A 238 -19.92 7.86 -23.27
C TRP A 238 -20.79 8.23 -24.48
N PRO A 239 -20.21 8.81 -25.54
CA PRO A 239 -20.93 9.01 -26.79
C PRO A 239 -21.48 7.67 -27.32
N ALA A 240 -22.64 7.69 -27.97
CA ALA A 240 -23.32 6.46 -28.44
C ALA A 240 -22.46 5.61 -29.40
N GLU A 241 -21.52 6.24 -30.11
CA GLU A 241 -20.61 5.61 -31.06
C GLU A 241 -19.32 5.08 -30.40
N THR A 242 -19.08 5.40 -29.12
CA THR A 242 -17.90 4.98 -28.38
C THR A 242 -18.20 3.70 -27.60
N PRO A 243 -17.45 2.60 -27.80
CA PRO A 243 -17.60 1.40 -27.01
C PRO A 243 -17.42 1.71 -25.52
N VAL A 244 -18.40 1.36 -24.70
CA VAL A 244 -18.27 1.45 -23.25
C VAL A 244 -17.17 0.47 -22.81
N PRO A 245 -16.22 0.88 -21.94
CA PRO A 245 -15.20 -0.01 -21.42
C PRO A 245 -15.79 -1.29 -20.84
N ALA A 246 -15.11 -2.42 -21.04
CA ALA A 246 -15.58 -3.72 -20.54
C ALA A 246 -15.81 -3.67 -19.02
N SER A 247 -16.96 -4.20 -18.58
CA SER A 247 -17.30 -4.25 -17.16
C SER A 247 -16.30 -5.11 -16.39
N SER A 248 -16.01 -4.72 -15.15
CA SER A 248 -15.23 -5.56 -14.22
C SER A 248 -15.87 -6.94 -14.08
N LYS A 249 -15.04 -7.98 -13.89
CA LYS A 249 -15.53 -9.33 -13.60
C LYS A 249 -16.41 -9.30 -12.35
N PRO A 250 -17.62 -9.88 -12.38
CA PRO A 250 -18.63 -9.71 -11.33
C PRO A 250 -18.17 -10.27 -9.98
N TRP A 251 -17.36 -11.35 -9.98
CA TRP A 251 -16.80 -11.93 -8.76
C TRP A 251 -15.69 -11.08 -8.09
N PHE A 252 -15.27 -9.98 -8.70
CA PHE A 252 -14.40 -8.95 -8.12
C PHE A 252 -15.10 -7.58 -8.03
N ALA A 253 -16.41 -7.52 -8.30
CA ALA A 253 -17.16 -6.28 -8.20
C ALA A 253 -17.12 -5.73 -6.77
N ARG A 254 -17.29 -4.42 -6.61
CA ARG A 254 -17.39 -3.82 -5.27
C ARG A 254 -18.68 -4.29 -4.58
N PRO A 255 -18.62 -4.64 -3.28
CA PRO A 255 -19.84 -4.83 -2.49
C PRO A 255 -20.70 -3.57 -2.46
N PRO A 256 -22.02 -3.70 -2.25
CA PRO A 256 -22.88 -2.56 -1.98
C PRO A 256 -22.38 -1.75 -0.78
N VAL A 257 -22.45 -0.41 -0.86
CA VAL A 257 -22.10 0.46 0.25
C VAL A 257 -23.11 0.25 1.38
N LEU A 258 -22.62 -0.06 2.57
CA LEU A 258 -23.46 -0.22 3.76
C LEU A 258 -23.90 1.16 4.26
N GLY A 259 -25.21 1.40 4.27
CA GLY A 259 -25.79 2.56 4.94
C GLY A 259 -25.85 2.37 6.46
N GLY A 260 -26.01 3.49 7.19
CA GLY A 260 -26.23 3.46 8.63
C GLY A 260 -24.97 3.72 9.46
N GLU A 261 -24.85 3.00 10.59
CA GLU A 261 -23.79 3.24 11.58
C GLU A 261 -22.41 2.81 11.07
N ARG A 262 -21.43 3.70 11.22
CA ARG A 262 -20.01 3.40 10.96
C ARG A 262 -19.36 2.74 12.17
N ARG A 263 -19.80 1.52 12.52
CA ARG A 263 -19.18 0.68 13.55
C ARG A 263 -18.59 -0.59 12.94
N ALA A 264 -17.43 -1.03 13.42
CA ALA A 264 -16.79 -2.25 12.97
C ALA A 264 -16.23 -3.07 14.13
N LEU A 265 -16.31 -4.40 14.01
CA LEU A 265 -15.54 -5.34 14.82
C LEU A 265 -14.27 -5.73 14.06
N VAL A 266 -13.13 -5.79 14.72
CA VAL A 266 -11.90 -6.36 14.15
C VAL A 266 -11.44 -7.48 15.09
N ILE A 267 -11.28 -8.69 14.56
CA ILE A 267 -10.95 -9.89 15.35
C ILE A 267 -9.49 -10.27 15.11
N GLY A 268 -8.67 -10.09 16.15
CA GLY A 268 -7.22 -10.37 16.18
C GLY A 268 -6.38 -9.10 16.32
N GLY A 269 -5.58 -8.97 17.37
CA GLY A 269 -4.72 -7.82 17.67
C GLY A 269 -3.28 -7.94 17.15
N GLY A 270 -3.07 -8.67 16.06
CA GLY A 270 -1.80 -8.67 15.32
C GLY A 270 -1.71 -7.50 14.32
N LEU A 271 -0.64 -7.49 13.51
CA LEU A 271 -0.39 -6.44 12.49
C LEU A 271 -1.60 -6.21 11.56
N ALA A 272 -2.24 -7.28 11.07
CA ALA A 272 -3.37 -7.18 10.16
C ALA A 272 -4.61 -6.53 10.81
N GLY A 273 -4.89 -6.87 12.07
CA GLY A 273 -6.05 -6.32 12.77
C GLY A 273 -5.82 -4.87 13.21
N CYS A 274 -4.66 -4.56 13.76
CA CYS A 274 -4.31 -3.19 14.12
C CYS A 274 -4.33 -2.26 12.89
N ALA A 275 -3.81 -2.73 11.74
CA ALA A 275 -3.83 -1.96 10.50
C ALA A 275 -5.24 -1.75 9.96
N SER A 276 -6.07 -2.78 10.02
CA SER A 276 -7.47 -2.67 9.59
C SER A 276 -8.24 -1.70 10.50
N ALA A 277 -8.03 -1.77 11.82
CA ALA A 277 -8.66 -0.88 12.78
C ALA A 277 -8.24 0.58 12.56
N ALA A 278 -6.94 0.85 12.43
CA ALA A 278 -6.42 2.20 12.16
C ALA A 278 -6.94 2.78 10.84
N SER A 279 -6.93 1.97 9.77
CA SER A 279 -7.39 2.43 8.44
C SER A 279 -8.89 2.75 8.41
N LEU A 280 -9.70 2.01 9.17
CA LEU A 280 -11.13 2.29 9.33
C LEU A 280 -11.36 3.51 10.23
N ALA A 281 -10.65 3.60 11.34
CA ALA A 281 -10.78 4.71 12.29
C ALA A 281 -10.42 6.06 11.64
N ALA A 282 -9.38 6.10 10.80
CA ALA A 282 -9.02 7.26 9.97
C ALA A 282 -10.13 7.72 9.02
N ARG A 283 -11.16 6.88 8.79
CA ARG A 283 -12.33 7.13 7.95
C ARG A 283 -13.61 7.37 8.77
N GLY A 284 -13.45 7.66 10.06
CA GLY A 284 -14.54 7.97 10.99
C GLY A 284 -15.30 6.75 11.50
N TRP A 285 -14.80 5.53 11.30
CA TRP A 285 -15.41 4.34 11.89
C TRP A 285 -15.08 4.24 13.38
N GLN A 286 -16.04 3.80 14.18
CA GLN A 286 -15.81 3.36 15.56
C GLN A 286 -15.50 1.86 15.55
N VAL A 287 -14.31 1.49 16.01
CA VAL A 287 -13.79 0.13 15.88
C VAL A 287 -13.62 -0.52 17.25
N SER A 288 -14.24 -1.67 17.45
CA SER A 288 -13.92 -2.58 18.56
C SER A 288 -12.91 -3.63 18.09
N LEU A 289 -11.66 -3.51 18.55
CA LEU A 289 -10.59 -4.46 18.28
C LEU A 289 -10.57 -5.54 19.38
N LEU A 290 -10.92 -6.77 19.03
CA LEU A 290 -11.01 -7.90 19.95
C LEU A 290 -9.71 -8.73 19.88
N GLU A 291 -9.02 -8.86 21.02
CA GLU A 291 -7.77 -9.61 21.18
C GLU A 291 -7.96 -10.67 22.28
N ARG A 292 -7.55 -11.92 21.99
CA ARG A 292 -7.71 -13.05 22.91
C ARG A 292 -6.69 -13.04 24.04
N HIS A 293 -5.51 -12.48 23.81
CA HIS A 293 -4.45 -12.39 24.79
C HIS A 293 -4.61 -11.16 25.68
N GLN A 294 -3.75 -11.04 26.70
CA GLN A 294 -3.72 -9.90 27.63
C GLN A 294 -3.26 -8.58 26.98
N GLY A 295 -2.82 -8.61 25.72
CA GLY A 295 -2.22 -7.48 25.02
C GLY A 295 -1.99 -7.82 23.55
N LEU A 296 -1.73 -6.78 22.76
CA LEU A 296 -1.59 -6.89 21.32
C LEU A 296 -0.33 -7.65 20.90
N ALA A 297 -0.32 -8.12 19.66
CA ALA A 297 0.84 -8.69 19.00
C ALA A 297 1.50 -9.88 19.72
N GLN A 298 0.77 -10.68 20.51
CA GLN A 298 1.38 -11.78 21.27
C GLN A 298 1.67 -13.06 20.47
N GLU A 299 1.27 -13.11 19.18
CA GLU A 299 1.52 -14.25 18.29
C GLU A 299 2.59 -13.92 17.22
N ALA A 300 2.32 -14.17 15.94
CA ALA A 300 3.31 -14.00 14.87
C ALA A 300 3.86 -12.57 14.75
N SER A 301 3.09 -11.58 15.21
CA SER A 301 3.50 -10.17 15.28
C SER A 301 4.34 -9.83 16.52
N GLY A 302 4.69 -10.81 17.36
CA GLY A 302 5.35 -10.58 18.65
C GLY A 302 6.87 -10.66 18.65
N ASN A 303 7.51 -10.68 17.48
CA ASN A 303 8.97 -10.74 17.43
C ASN A 303 9.59 -9.45 18.00
N PRO A 304 10.75 -9.53 18.66
CA PRO A 304 11.47 -8.35 19.15
C PRO A 304 11.98 -7.46 18.01
N GLN A 305 12.42 -8.05 16.90
CA GLN A 305 12.79 -7.35 15.67
C GLN A 305 12.31 -8.18 14.47
N GLY A 306 11.61 -7.52 13.54
CA GLY A 306 11.24 -8.07 12.25
C GLY A 306 11.84 -7.22 11.13
N VAL A 307 12.26 -7.86 10.04
CA VAL A 307 12.91 -7.20 8.92
C VAL A 307 11.89 -6.67 7.93
N LEU A 308 12.08 -5.46 7.42
CA LEU A 308 11.42 -4.98 6.20
C LEU A 308 12.02 -5.71 5.00
N TYR A 309 11.64 -6.98 4.83
CA TYR A 309 12.25 -7.87 3.85
C TYR A 309 11.55 -7.80 2.49
N LEU A 310 12.14 -7.09 1.53
CA LEU A 310 11.64 -6.98 0.16
C LEU A 310 12.10 -8.19 -0.67
N LYS A 311 11.22 -9.18 -0.83
CA LYS A 311 11.42 -10.31 -1.75
C LYS A 311 10.78 -10.02 -3.10
N LEU A 312 11.52 -9.33 -3.96
CA LEU A 312 11.07 -8.88 -5.28
C LEU A 312 11.39 -9.90 -6.39
N SER A 313 10.73 -9.70 -7.54
CA SER A 313 11.01 -10.35 -8.82
C SER A 313 11.17 -9.27 -9.90
N ALA A 314 12.13 -9.48 -10.81
CA ALA A 314 12.37 -8.60 -11.95
C ALA A 314 11.21 -8.56 -12.98
N HIS A 315 10.24 -9.47 -12.87
CA HIS A 315 9.13 -9.60 -13.84
C HIS A 315 7.87 -8.81 -13.47
N GLY A 316 7.95 -7.86 -12.52
CA GLY A 316 6.83 -6.99 -12.17
C GLY A 316 5.59 -7.74 -11.66
N THR A 317 5.78 -8.86 -10.96
CA THR A 317 4.67 -9.71 -10.47
C THR A 317 3.75 -8.94 -9.52
N ALA A 318 2.50 -9.38 -9.38
CA ALA A 318 1.54 -8.77 -8.44
C ALA A 318 2.06 -8.71 -6.99
N LEU A 319 2.82 -9.74 -6.58
CA LEU A 319 3.48 -9.76 -5.27
C LEU A 319 4.57 -8.68 -5.15
N SER A 320 5.38 -8.47 -6.20
CA SER A 320 6.42 -7.44 -6.19
C SER A 320 5.81 -6.04 -6.13
N GLN A 321 4.74 -5.80 -6.90
CA GLN A 321 4.01 -4.52 -6.85
C GLN A 321 3.38 -4.28 -5.46
N MET A 322 2.75 -5.30 -4.87
CA MET A 322 2.23 -5.22 -3.49
C MET A 322 3.33 -4.91 -2.46
N ILE A 323 4.51 -5.53 -2.61
CA ILE A 323 5.65 -5.30 -1.71
C ILE A 323 6.18 -3.86 -1.85
N VAL A 324 6.36 -3.35 -3.06
CA VAL A 324 6.88 -1.98 -3.28
C VAL A 324 5.91 -0.93 -2.73
N SER A 325 4.62 -1.01 -3.07
CA SER A 325 3.61 -0.10 -2.51
C SER A 325 3.48 -0.24 -0.99
N GLY A 326 3.49 -1.47 -0.48
CA GLY A 326 3.38 -1.75 0.95
C GLY A 326 4.58 -1.27 1.74
N PHE A 327 5.78 -1.35 1.14
CA PHE A 327 7.02 -0.90 1.75
C PHE A 327 7.02 0.61 1.94
N GLY A 328 6.69 1.37 0.88
CA GLY A 328 6.59 2.83 0.96
C GLY A 328 5.57 3.26 2.03
N HIS A 329 4.38 2.66 2.02
CA HIS A 329 3.34 2.98 3.00
C HIS A 329 3.78 2.66 4.43
N THR A 330 4.39 1.49 4.65
CA THR A 330 4.91 1.10 5.97
C THR A 330 6.02 2.04 6.43
N ARG A 331 6.97 2.39 5.55
CA ARG A 331 8.07 3.30 5.90
C ARG A 331 7.57 4.63 6.45
N ARG A 332 6.56 5.22 5.80
CA ARG A 332 5.92 6.45 6.27
C ARG A 332 5.25 6.31 7.63
N LEU A 333 4.61 5.16 7.92
CA LEU A 333 4.03 4.91 9.25
C LEU A 333 5.09 4.78 10.34
N LEU A 334 6.25 4.23 10.04
CA LEU A 334 7.33 4.05 11.02
C LEU A 334 7.89 5.39 11.52
N GLU A 335 7.75 6.48 10.77
CA GLU A 335 8.17 7.82 11.23
C GLU A 335 7.39 8.30 12.47
N HIS A 336 6.27 7.64 12.83
CA HIS A 336 5.56 7.89 14.08
C HIS A 336 6.09 7.09 15.28
N LEU A 337 7.03 6.18 15.06
CA LEU A 337 7.63 5.34 16.09
C LEU A 337 9.02 5.85 16.49
N GLN A 338 9.47 5.48 17.68
CA GLN A 338 10.78 5.92 18.16
C GLN A 338 11.91 5.22 17.38
N ARG A 339 12.68 6.00 16.62
CA ARG A 339 13.84 5.47 15.90
C ARG A 339 14.92 4.92 16.87
N SER A 340 15.60 3.88 16.42
CA SER A 340 16.62 3.09 17.15
C SER A 340 16.10 2.32 18.37
N VAL A 341 14.82 2.45 18.72
CA VAL A 341 14.15 1.66 19.76
C VAL A 341 13.03 0.82 19.17
N ASP A 342 12.09 1.42 18.46
CA ASP A 342 10.95 0.71 17.86
C ASP A 342 11.19 0.34 16.40
N TRP A 343 12.12 1.01 15.72
CA TRP A 343 12.55 0.68 14.37
C TRP A 343 13.86 1.38 14.02
N ASP A 344 14.56 0.94 12.98
CA ASP A 344 15.61 1.74 12.35
C ASP A 344 15.67 1.51 10.85
N GLY A 345 15.89 2.59 10.09
CA GLY A 345 16.15 2.60 8.65
C GLY A 345 17.63 2.35 8.34
N CYS A 346 18.20 1.31 8.95
CA CYS A 346 19.62 0.98 8.83
C CYS A 346 20.01 0.38 7.47
N GLY A 347 19.02 0.02 6.66
CA GLY A 347 19.15 -0.75 5.44
C GLY A 347 19.02 -2.25 5.66
N VAL A 348 18.84 -2.97 4.56
CA VAL A 348 18.85 -4.44 4.50
C VAL A 348 19.80 -4.89 3.41
N LEU A 349 20.78 -5.71 3.77
CA LEU A 349 21.72 -6.33 2.84
C LEU A 349 21.34 -7.79 2.62
N GLN A 350 21.05 -8.19 1.38
CA GLN A 350 20.84 -9.58 0.99
C GLN A 350 22.11 -10.12 0.33
N LEU A 351 22.81 -11.03 0.99
CA LEU A 351 24.09 -11.56 0.51
C LEU A 351 23.92 -12.41 -0.75
N ALA A 352 24.85 -12.28 -1.68
CA ALA A 352 24.96 -13.12 -2.88
C ALA A 352 25.81 -14.38 -2.56
N PHE A 353 25.30 -15.25 -1.67
CA PHE A 353 26.05 -16.39 -1.13
C PHE A 353 26.22 -17.58 -2.11
N ASN A 354 25.61 -17.51 -3.29
CA ASN A 354 25.82 -18.49 -4.37
C ASN A 354 25.55 -17.85 -5.75
N ALA A 355 25.99 -18.52 -6.82
CA ALA A 355 25.88 -18.03 -8.20
C ALA A 355 24.43 -17.72 -8.63
N LYS A 356 23.45 -18.51 -8.15
CA LYS A 356 22.04 -18.31 -8.47
C LYS A 356 21.49 -17.03 -7.86
N GLU A 357 21.83 -16.74 -6.60
CA GLU A 357 21.44 -15.48 -5.97
C GLU A 357 22.18 -14.30 -6.61
N THR A 358 23.45 -14.44 -7.01
CA THR A 358 24.16 -13.40 -7.77
C THR A 358 23.42 -13.04 -9.06
N GLU A 359 23.09 -14.03 -9.89
CA GLU A 359 22.37 -13.81 -11.16
C GLU A 359 21.00 -13.15 -10.92
N ARG A 360 20.26 -13.65 -9.93
CA ARG A 360 18.95 -13.08 -9.56
C ARG A 360 19.07 -11.63 -9.09
N GLN A 361 20.08 -11.29 -8.31
CA GLN A 361 20.29 -9.94 -7.80
C GLN A 361 20.70 -8.96 -8.91
N VAL A 362 21.49 -9.40 -9.90
CA VAL A 362 21.79 -8.60 -11.10
C VAL A 362 20.51 -8.26 -11.85
N GLN A 363 19.64 -9.24 -12.11
CA GLN A 363 18.35 -9.00 -12.77
C GLN A 363 17.45 -8.04 -11.99
N LEU A 364 17.51 -8.07 -10.66
CA LEU A 364 16.77 -7.13 -9.81
C LEU A 364 17.35 -5.71 -9.92
N ALA A 365 18.67 -5.57 -9.87
CA ALA A 365 19.36 -4.27 -9.99
C ALA A 365 19.13 -3.59 -11.35
N GLU A 366 18.91 -4.37 -12.42
CA GLU A 366 18.51 -3.85 -13.73
C GLU A 366 17.03 -3.45 -13.80
N ALA A 367 16.17 -4.12 -13.04
CA ALA A 367 14.72 -3.95 -13.11
C ALA A 367 14.18 -2.84 -12.19
N PHE A 368 14.94 -2.42 -11.18
CA PHE A 368 14.50 -1.45 -10.17
C PHE A 368 15.50 -0.29 -10.05
N PRO A 369 15.02 0.91 -9.65
CA PRO A 369 15.89 2.06 -9.50
C PRO A 369 16.85 1.92 -8.30
N PRO A 370 18.04 2.57 -8.37
CA PRO A 370 19.11 2.39 -7.40
C PRO A 370 18.80 2.91 -5.98
N ASP A 371 17.80 3.79 -5.86
CA ASP A 371 17.29 4.30 -4.59
C ASP A 371 16.44 3.27 -3.85
N LEU A 372 15.75 2.38 -4.55
CA LEU A 372 15.07 1.23 -3.96
C LEU A 372 16.05 0.10 -3.62
N LEU A 373 16.95 -0.23 -4.55
CA LEU A 373 17.95 -1.28 -4.37
C LEU A 373 19.16 -1.11 -5.30
N HIS A 374 20.35 -1.48 -4.82
CA HIS A 374 21.57 -1.52 -5.65
C HIS A 374 22.54 -2.61 -5.18
N LEU A 375 23.44 -3.03 -6.07
CA LEU A 375 24.48 -4.00 -5.73
C LEU A 375 25.62 -3.32 -4.96
N LEU A 376 26.14 -4.03 -3.97
CA LEU A 376 27.38 -3.74 -3.29
C LEU A 376 28.35 -4.89 -3.53
N ASP A 377 29.60 -4.57 -3.84
CA ASP A 377 30.67 -5.56 -3.78
C ASP A 377 30.96 -5.97 -2.32
N LYS A 378 31.89 -6.91 -2.13
CA LYS A 378 32.24 -7.43 -0.80
C LYS A 378 32.73 -6.32 0.14
N ASP A 379 33.62 -5.45 -0.34
CA ASP A 379 34.27 -4.44 0.51
C ASP A 379 33.26 -3.36 0.90
N GLN A 380 32.42 -2.95 -0.04
CA GLN A 380 31.29 -2.05 0.22
C GLN A 380 30.27 -2.67 1.18
N ALA A 381 29.93 -3.94 1.01
CA ALA A 381 29.03 -4.67 1.90
C ALA A 381 29.59 -4.74 3.34
N GLN A 382 30.87 -5.06 3.51
CA GLN A 382 31.53 -5.05 4.82
C GLN A 382 31.54 -3.65 5.45
N ALA A 383 31.90 -2.63 4.68
CA ALA A 383 31.90 -1.25 5.15
C ALA A 383 30.49 -0.81 5.58
N ARG A 384 29.45 -1.24 4.86
CA ARG A 384 28.06 -0.94 5.20
C ARG A 384 27.57 -1.71 6.43
N ALA A 385 27.95 -2.98 6.56
CA ALA A 385 27.52 -3.83 7.65
C ALA A 385 28.30 -3.62 8.95
N GLY A 386 29.54 -3.14 8.88
CA GLY A 386 30.42 -2.96 10.04
C GLY A 386 31.04 -4.27 10.57
N VAL A 387 30.84 -5.38 9.87
CA VAL A 387 31.36 -6.72 10.21
C VAL A 387 31.95 -7.38 8.96
N GLY A 388 32.83 -8.35 9.15
CA GLY A 388 33.38 -9.17 8.09
C GLY A 388 32.30 -9.99 7.39
N LEU A 389 32.31 -9.99 6.06
CA LEU A 389 31.35 -10.69 5.21
C LEU A 389 32.12 -11.36 4.09
N ASP A 390 31.76 -12.58 3.72
CA ASP A 390 32.43 -13.31 2.63
C ASP A 390 31.93 -12.89 1.25
N HIS A 391 30.77 -12.25 1.18
CA HIS A 391 30.08 -11.88 -0.05
C HIS A 391 29.61 -10.43 -0.03
N GLY A 392 29.56 -9.84 -1.23
CA GLY A 392 28.73 -8.66 -1.48
C GLY A 392 27.25 -9.07 -1.57
N GLY A 393 26.43 -8.19 -2.16
CA GLY A 393 25.04 -8.53 -2.41
C GLY A 393 24.17 -7.35 -2.76
N LEU A 394 22.86 -7.53 -2.62
CA LEU A 394 21.86 -6.53 -2.95
C LEU A 394 21.44 -5.76 -1.71
N PHE A 395 21.60 -4.43 -1.75
CA PHE A 395 21.33 -3.55 -0.64
C PHE A 395 20.07 -2.71 -0.87
N PHE A 396 19.20 -2.66 0.14
CA PHE A 396 17.97 -1.86 0.19
C PHE A 396 18.19 -0.71 1.19
N PRO A 397 18.52 0.51 0.74
CA PRO A 397 18.99 1.58 1.62
C PRO A 397 17.92 2.10 2.58
N GLU A 398 16.65 2.17 2.14
CA GLU A 398 15.54 2.62 2.97
C GLU A 398 14.94 1.51 3.85
N GLY A 399 15.44 0.27 3.73
CA GLY A 399 15.00 -0.86 4.54
C GLY A 399 15.50 -0.80 5.98
N GLY A 400 15.17 -1.83 6.76
CA GLY A 400 15.74 -2.01 8.10
C GLY A 400 14.93 -2.98 8.95
N TRP A 401 14.91 -2.74 10.26
CA TRP A 401 14.16 -3.55 11.22
C TRP A 401 13.08 -2.74 11.93
N VAL A 402 12.04 -3.44 12.39
CA VAL A 402 10.90 -2.90 13.13
C VAL A 402 10.60 -3.82 14.31
N HIS A 403 10.26 -3.25 15.47
CA HIS A 403 9.62 -3.93 16.58
C HIS A 403 8.10 -3.98 16.31
N PRO A 404 7.55 -5.07 15.76
CA PRO A 404 6.16 -5.07 15.31
C PRO A 404 5.11 -4.83 16.41
N PRO A 405 5.32 -5.18 17.69
CA PRO A 405 4.42 -4.76 18.77
C PRO A 405 4.26 -3.24 18.88
N ALA A 406 5.33 -2.45 18.72
CA ALA A 406 5.22 -0.98 18.77
C ALA A 406 4.35 -0.44 17.64
N LEU A 407 4.46 -1.01 16.44
CA LEU A 407 3.59 -0.66 15.31
C LEU A 407 2.12 -1.03 15.58
N CYS A 408 1.87 -2.22 16.14
CA CYS A 408 0.51 -2.64 16.53
C CYS A 408 -0.10 -1.69 17.57
N GLU A 409 0.67 -1.38 18.63
CA GLU A 409 0.26 -0.47 19.70
C GLU A 409 -0.05 0.94 19.19
N TRP A 410 0.83 1.52 18.36
CA TRP A 410 0.59 2.84 17.80
C TRP A 410 -0.66 2.88 16.92
N GLN A 411 -0.90 1.85 16.09
CA GLN A 411 -2.09 1.75 15.26
C GLN A 411 -3.37 1.55 16.08
N ALA A 412 -3.33 0.72 17.13
CA ALA A 412 -4.49 0.46 17.96
C ALA A 412 -4.89 1.64 18.88
N ARG A 413 -4.00 2.62 19.04
CA ARG A 413 -4.25 3.86 19.81
C ARG A 413 -4.82 5.00 18.99
N GLN A 414 -5.03 4.81 17.68
CA GLN A 414 -5.64 5.85 16.85
C GLN A 414 -7.06 6.19 17.36
N PRO A 415 -7.48 7.46 17.30
CA PRO A 415 -8.80 7.88 17.75
C PRO A 415 -9.92 7.08 17.06
N GLY A 416 -10.94 6.66 17.82
CA GLY A 416 -12.04 5.84 17.30
C GLY A 416 -11.85 4.33 17.45
N ILE A 417 -10.73 3.87 18.02
CA ILE A 417 -10.48 2.46 18.32
C ILE A 417 -10.63 2.20 19.82
N THR A 418 -11.40 1.16 20.15
CA THR A 418 -11.48 0.58 21.49
C THR A 418 -10.92 -0.83 21.46
N VAL A 419 -9.89 -1.09 22.27
CA VAL A 419 -9.25 -2.41 22.36
C VAL A 419 -9.86 -3.20 23.51
N HIS A 420 -10.30 -4.43 23.23
CA HIS A 420 -10.82 -5.38 24.20
C HIS A 420 -9.90 -6.61 24.26
N VAL A 421 -9.05 -6.67 25.28
CA VAL A 421 -8.15 -7.81 25.55
C VAL A 421 -8.88 -8.91 26.32
N HIS A 422 -8.35 -10.13 26.32
CA HIS A 422 -9.02 -11.31 26.91
C HIS A 422 -10.39 -11.64 26.30
N HIS A 423 -10.60 -11.30 25.04
CA HIS A 423 -11.86 -11.54 24.31
C HIS A 423 -11.58 -12.52 23.15
N GLU A 424 -11.66 -13.83 23.43
CA GLU A 424 -11.59 -14.84 22.37
C GLU A 424 -12.95 -14.99 21.68
N VAL A 425 -13.03 -14.62 20.41
CA VAL A 425 -14.25 -14.80 19.62
C VAL A 425 -14.34 -16.24 19.13
N LEU A 426 -15.27 -17.01 19.71
CA LEU A 426 -15.51 -18.40 19.35
C LEU A 426 -16.58 -18.55 18.26
N LYS A 427 -17.56 -17.63 18.21
CA LYS A 427 -18.67 -17.68 17.24
C LYS A 427 -19.00 -16.30 16.68
N LEU A 428 -19.40 -16.28 15.42
CA LEU A 428 -20.00 -15.13 14.76
C LEU A 428 -21.42 -15.44 14.34
N ARG A 429 -22.34 -14.51 14.61
CA ARG A 429 -23.75 -14.60 14.22
C ARG A 429 -24.16 -13.27 13.59
N LYS A 430 -24.98 -13.31 12.54
CA LYS A 430 -25.61 -12.12 11.99
C LYS A 430 -27.06 -12.07 12.46
N VAL A 431 -27.42 -11.04 13.22
CA VAL A 431 -28.74 -10.85 13.84
C VAL A 431 -29.16 -9.40 13.59
N ASP A 432 -30.36 -9.19 13.02
CA ASP A 432 -30.92 -7.86 12.75
C ASP A 432 -29.97 -6.91 12.01
N GLY A 433 -29.24 -7.45 11.02
CA GLY A 433 -28.27 -6.68 10.22
C GLY A 433 -26.93 -6.39 10.93
N GLN A 434 -26.73 -6.86 12.16
CA GLN A 434 -25.50 -6.70 12.93
C GLN A 434 -24.75 -8.03 13.04
N TRP A 435 -23.43 -7.98 12.87
CA TRP A 435 -22.54 -9.05 13.25
C TRP A 435 -22.29 -9.00 14.75
N GLN A 436 -22.44 -10.14 15.41
CA GLN A 436 -22.22 -10.32 16.85
C GLN A 436 -21.07 -11.30 17.06
N ALA A 437 -20.09 -10.90 17.88
CA ALA A 437 -18.97 -11.72 18.31
C ALA A 437 -19.26 -12.33 19.69
N TRP A 438 -19.11 -13.65 19.81
CA TRP A 438 -19.48 -14.40 21.00
C TRP A 438 -18.33 -15.26 21.54
N ASP A 439 -18.20 -15.29 22.86
CA ASP A 439 -17.45 -16.31 23.61
C ASP A 439 -18.46 -17.21 24.35
N GLY A 440 -18.64 -18.44 23.87
CA GLY A 440 -19.70 -19.31 24.37
C GLY A 440 -21.09 -18.67 24.20
N GLU A 441 -21.72 -18.33 25.32
CA GLU A 441 -23.02 -17.63 25.41
C GLU A 441 -22.88 -16.17 25.86
N VAL A 442 -21.66 -15.64 25.96
CA VAL A 442 -21.38 -14.24 26.27
C VAL A 442 -21.22 -13.45 24.98
N LEU A 443 -22.06 -12.43 24.80
CA LEU A 443 -21.90 -11.46 23.72
C LEU A 443 -20.76 -10.50 24.07
N LEU A 444 -19.73 -10.47 23.23
CA LEU A 444 -18.55 -9.63 23.42
C LEU A 444 -18.75 -8.23 22.83
N ALA A 445 -19.21 -8.18 21.57
CA ALA A 445 -19.44 -6.93 20.85
C ALA A 445 -20.33 -7.17 19.61
N SER A 446 -20.90 -6.09 19.07
CA SER A 446 -21.71 -6.14 17.85
C SER A 446 -21.51 -4.91 16.97
N ALA A 447 -21.45 -5.09 15.66
CA ALA A 447 -21.36 -4.02 14.68
C ALA A 447 -21.89 -4.46 13.30
N PRO A 448 -22.26 -3.54 12.38
CA PRO A 448 -22.68 -3.91 11.03
C PRO A 448 -21.54 -4.47 10.17
N VAL A 449 -20.29 -4.18 10.54
CA VAL A 449 -19.09 -4.66 9.84
C VAL A 449 -18.23 -5.50 10.79
N VAL A 450 -17.63 -6.57 10.27
CA VAL A 450 -16.61 -7.37 10.94
C VAL A 450 -15.44 -7.69 10.00
N VAL A 451 -14.23 -7.54 10.50
CA VAL A 451 -12.98 -7.90 9.84
C VAL A 451 -12.33 -9.07 10.57
N LEU A 452 -12.13 -10.17 9.86
CA LEU A 452 -11.39 -11.32 10.34
C LEU A 452 -9.89 -11.12 10.10
N ALA A 453 -9.11 -10.92 11.16
CA ALA A 453 -7.67 -10.66 11.11
C ALA A 453 -6.83 -11.60 12.01
N GLY A 454 -7.42 -12.70 12.48
CA GLY A 454 -6.81 -13.71 13.36
C GLY A 454 -5.87 -14.70 12.66
N ALA A 455 -5.12 -14.28 11.63
CA ALA A 455 -4.20 -15.15 10.89
C ALA A 455 -4.87 -16.45 10.38
N ALA A 456 -4.33 -17.64 10.70
CA ALA A 456 -4.92 -18.91 10.28
C ALA A 456 -6.23 -19.26 11.03
N GLU A 457 -6.44 -18.65 12.20
CA GLU A 457 -7.62 -18.90 13.05
C GLU A 457 -8.91 -18.34 12.43
N VAL A 458 -8.81 -17.48 11.40
CA VAL A 458 -9.99 -17.07 10.62
C VAL A 458 -10.72 -18.27 10.02
N LYS A 459 -10.06 -19.42 9.84
CA LYS A 459 -10.68 -20.66 9.36
C LYS A 459 -11.65 -21.31 10.34
N ARG A 460 -11.71 -20.85 11.60
CA ARG A 460 -12.71 -21.31 12.59
C ARG A 460 -14.13 -20.85 12.24
N PHE A 461 -14.26 -19.78 11.46
CA PHE A 461 -15.56 -19.23 11.06
C PHE A 461 -16.01 -19.82 9.72
N ALA A 462 -17.28 -20.21 9.62
CA ALA A 462 -17.83 -20.92 8.46
C ALA A 462 -17.57 -20.20 7.12
N ALA A 463 -17.73 -18.88 7.09
CA ALA A 463 -17.54 -18.05 5.89
C ALA A 463 -16.09 -18.03 5.34
N SER A 464 -15.10 -18.40 6.16
CA SER A 464 -13.68 -18.38 5.81
C SER A 464 -12.98 -19.74 6.04
N ALA A 465 -13.74 -20.79 6.35
CA ALA A 465 -13.22 -22.12 6.66
C ALA A 465 -12.43 -22.74 5.50
N GLU A 466 -12.88 -22.49 4.27
CA GLU A 466 -12.28 -23.03 3.04
C GLU A 466 -11.10 -22.20 2.51
N LEU A 467 -10.76 -21.07 3.15
CA LEU A 467 -9.60 -20.29 2.71
C LEU A 467 -8.32 -21.15 2.81
N PRO A 468 -7.47 -21.18 1.76
CA PRO A 468 -6.34 -22.10 1.66
C PRO A 468 -5.12 -21.60 2.46
N LEU A 469 -5.32 -21.26 3.73
CA LEU A 469 -4.28 -20.78 4.64
C LEU A 469 -3.52 -21.94 5.27
N LYS A 470 -2.20 -21.79 5.37
CA LYS A 470 -1.28 -22.72 6.04
C LYS A 470 -0.55 -22.04 7.19
N ARG A 471 -0.36 -22.78 8.27
CA ARG A 471 0.52 -22.41 9.39
C ARG A 471 1.93 -22.90 9.07
N ILE A 472 2.92 -22.03 9.27
CA ILE A 472 4.34 -22.39 9.17
C ILE A 472 5.01 -21.93 10.45
N ARG A 473 5.52 -22.88 11.23
CA ARG A 473 6.23 -22.56 12.46
C ARG A 473 7.60 -21.97 12.12
N GLY A 474 8.02 -20.95 12.86
CA GLY A 474 9.38 -20.45 12.81
C GLY A 474 9.82 -19.92 14.16
N GLN A 475 11.10 -20.13 14.46
CA GLN A 475 11.74 -19.73 15.70
C GLN A 475 12.88 -18.76 15.43
N ILE A 476 12.90 -17.67 16.19
CA ILE A 476 14.05 -16.76 16.28
C ILE A 476 14.87 -17.05 17.53
N THR A 477 16.16 -16.73 17.49
CA THR A 477 17.07 -16.75 18.64
C THR A 477 17.45 -15.32 19.02
N ARG A 478 17.54 -15.06 20.32
CA ARG A 478 18.08 -13.81 20.86
C ARG A 478 19.45 -14.05 21.44
N LEU A 479 20.39 -13.16 21.15
CA LEU A 479 21.74 -13.20 21.69
C LEU A 479 22.08 -11.87 22.36
N PRO A 480 22.67 -11.88 23.58
CA PRO A 480 23.19 -10.67 24.18
C PRO A 480 24.23 -9.99 23.27
N GLN A 481 24.15 -8.67 23.19
CA GLN A 481 25.14 -7.84 22.53
C GLN A 481 26.46 -7.87 23.31
N THR A 482 27.56 -8.06 22.59
CA THR A 482 28.95 -7.85 23.04
C THR A 482 29.46 -6.48 22.59
N ALA A 483 30.59 -6.02 23.16
CA ALA A 483 31.20 -4.76 22.75
C ALA A 483 31.59 -4.78 21.25
N GLU A 484 32.04 -5.93 20.76
CA GLU A 484 32.52 -6.11 19.38
C GLU A 484 31.37 -6.30 18.38
N SER A 485 30.29 -6.98 18.77
CA SER A 485 29.11 -7.20 17.93
C SER A 485 28.24 -5.96 17.75
N ALA A 486 28.41 -4.95 18.62
CA ALA A 486 27.83 -3.61 18.49
C ALA A 486 28.14 -2.95 17.14
N ALA A 487 29.19 -3.39 16.46
CA ALA A 487 29.60 -2.89 15.16
C ALA A 487 28.62 -3.19 14.03
N LEU A 488 27.71 -4.17 14.18
CA LEU A 488 26.74 -4.51 13.14
C LEU A 488 25.77 -3.33 12.92
N ALA A 489 25.88 -2.68 11.76
CA ALA A 489 25.18 -1.44 11.43
C ALA A 489 24.00 -1.59 10.47
N THR A 490 23.81 -2.75 9.85
CA THR A 490 22.70 -3.03 8.92
C THR A 490 22.10 -4.41 9.20
N VAL A 491 20.84 -4.63 8.81
CA VAL A 491 20.30 -6.00 8.76
C VAL A 491 21.01 -6.75 7.64
N VAL A 492 21.47 -7.98 7.92
CA VAL A 492 22.09 -8.85 6.93
C VAL A 492 21.24 -10.11 6.78
N CYS A 493 20.91 -10.47 5.53
CA CYS A 493 20.09 -11.61 5.15
C CYS A 493 20.86 -12.55 4.21
N ALA A 494 20.72 -13.85 4.43
CA ALA A 494 21.09 -14.93 3.52
C ALA A 494 19.94 -15.96 3.50
N GLU A 495 20.18 -17.22 3.88
CA GLU A 495 19.10 -18.17 4.16
C GLU A 495 18.35 -17.85 5.48
N GLY A 496 19.02 -17.16 6.40
CA GLY A 496 18.45 -16.51 7.58
C GLY A 496 18.65 -14.99 7.55
N TYR A 497 18.53 -14.36 8.72
CA TYR A 497 18.86 -12.96 8.95
C TYR A 497 19.46 -12.76 10.34
N VAL A 498 20.20 -11.68 10.49
CA VAL A 498 20.62 -11.10 11.76
C VAL A 498 20.40 -9.58 11.71
N ALA A 499 19.85 -9.02 12.78
CA ALA A 499 19.62 -7.58 12.91
C ALA A 499 20.69 -6.92 13.81
N PRO A 500 20.98 -5.62 13.59
CA PRO A 500 21.69 -4.78 14.55
C PRO A 500 21.10 -4.89 15.96
N PRO A 501 21.90 -4.66 17.01
CA PRO A 501 21.43 -4.85 18.36
C PRO A 501 20.35 -3.84 18.71
N ARG A 502 19.32 -4.31 19.41
CA ARG A 502 18.23 -3.51 19.95
C ARG A 502 18.15 -3.78 21.44
N LEU A 503 18.27 -2.72 22.25
CA LEU A 503 18.22 -2.82 23.71
C LEU A 503 19.20 -3.86 24.29
N GLY A 504 20.40 -3.96 23.71
CA GLY A 504 21.43 -4.89 24.18
C GLY A 504 21.31 -6.32 23.67
N GLU A 505 20.44 -6.60 22.68
CA GLU A 505 20.28 -7.95 22.12
C GLU A 505 20.26 -7.94 20.58
N HIS A 506 20.85 -8.96 19.96
CA HIS A 506 20.65 -9.29 18.56
C HIS A 506 19.51 -10.28 18.40
N THR A 507 18.68 -10.05 17.38
CA THR A 507 17.71 -11.04 16.90
C THR A 507 18.23 -11.70 15.63
N LEU A 508 18.23 -13.03 15.59
CA LEU A 508 18.57 -13.80 14.40
C LEU A 508 17.59 -14.94 14.15
N GLY A 509 17.55 -15.41 12.90
CA GLY A 509 16.74 -16.54 12.52
C GLY A 509 16.27 -16.49 11.08
N ALA A 510 15.18 -17.15 10.72
CA ALA A 510 14.41 -18.04 11.57
C ALA A 510 14.29 -19.40 10.90
N SER A 511 14.10 -20.43 11.73
CA SER A 511 13.72 -21.76 11.25
C SER A 511 12.40 -21.72 10.47
N PHE A 512 12.19 -22.78 9.68
CA PHE A 512 10.95 -23.02 8.95
C PHE A 512 10.56 -24.49 9.13
N ASP A 513 9.63 -24.75 10.05
CA ASP A 513 9.09 -26.08 10.29
C ASP A 513 7.63 -26.15 9.83
N PHE A 514 7.38 -27.04 8.86
CA PHE A 514 6.08 -27.29 8.26
C PHE A 514 5.30 -28.42 8.96
N LYS A 515 5.93 -29.13 9.90
CA LYS A 515 5.40 -30.36 10.53
C LYS A 515 5.11 -30.19 12.01
N SER A 516 5.67 -29.17 12.67
CA SER A 516 5.45 -28.91 14.09
C SER A 516 4.32 -27.92 14.36
N ASP A 517 3.45 -28.26 15.31
CA ASP A 517 2.39 -27.40 15.87
C ASP A 517 2.71 -26.89 17.30
N ASP A 518 3.91 -27.18 17.82
CA ASP A 518 4.35 -26.74 19.15
C ASP A 518 4.84 -25.27 19.12
N LEU A 519 4.54 -24.47 20.15
CA LEU A 519 5.03 -23.09 20.30
C LEU A 519 6.25 -22.98 21.22
N ALA A 520 6.69 -24.07 21.86
CA ALA A 520 7.89 -24.08 22.67
C ALA A 520 9.13 -23.87 21.78
N PRO A 521 10.04 -22.94 22.14
CA PRO A 521 11.35 -22.89 21.53
C PRO A 521 12.13 -24.19 21.75
N THR A 522 12.89 -24.63 20.75
CA THR A 522 13.69 -25.85 20.82
C THR A 522 15.18 -25.55 20.72
N ALA A 523 16.00 -26.31 21.44
CA ALA A 523 17.46 -26.21 21.35
C ALA A 523 17.99 -26.54 19.95
N ALA A 524 17.33 -27.44 19.22
CA ALA A 524 17.71 -27.81 17.86
C ALA A 524 17.59 -26.63 16.89
N GLU A 525 16.51 -25.85 17.01
CA GLU A 525 16.32 -24.66 16.17
C GLU A 525 17.16 -23.48 16.62
N HIS A 526 17.50 -23.38 17.91
CA HIS A 526 18.54 -22.45 18.35
C HIS A 526 19.88 -22.78 17.70
N ALA A 527 20.29 -24.05 17.70
CA ALA A 527 21.50 -24.49 17.02
C ALA A 527 21.47 -24.21 15.51
N GLY A 528 20.34 -24.49 14.84
CA GLY A 528 20.16 -24.14 13.43
C GLY A 528 20.27 -22.65 13.14
N ASN A 529 19.68 -21.80 13.99
CA ASN A 529 19.83 -20.35 13.87
C ASN A 529 21.28 -19.89 14.10
N LEU A 530 22.03 -20.48 15.03
CA LEU A 530 23.47 -20.18 15.20
C LEU A 530 24.28 -20.59 13.97
N GLN A 531 23.91 -21.70 13.31
CA GLN A 531 24.53 -22.10 12.05
C GLN A 531 24.25 -21.06 10.94
N LEU A 532 23.01 -20.58 10.82
CA LEU A 532 22.68 -19.50 9.87
C LEU A 532 23.51 -18.23 10.13
N LEU A 533 23.76 -17.88 11.40
CA LEU A 533 24.65 -16.77 11.75
C LEU A 533 26.10 -17.01 11.28
N GLN A 534 26.62 -18.22 11.48
CA GLN A 534 27.95 -18.61 11.02
C GLN A 534 28.07 -18.52 9.49
N GLU A 535 27.02 -18.88 8.76
CA GLU A 535 26.94 -18.78 7.29
C GLU A 535 26.79 -17.33 6.80
N ILE A 536 26.11 -16.46 7.56
CA ILE A 536 25.98 -15.04 7.23
C ILE A 536 27.30 -14.29 7.44
N SER A 537 27.94 -14.49 8.60
CA SER A 537 29.17 -13.78 8.96
C SER A 537 29.95 -14.57 10.03
N PRO A 538 31.04 -15.26 9.62
CA PRO A 538 31.97 -15.89 10.56
C PRO A 538 32.56 -14.90 11.58
N ASP A 539 32.84 -13.66 11.16
CA ASP A 539 33.33 -12.58 12.03
C ASP A 539 32.32 -12.24 13.13
N LEU A 540 31.04 -12.00 12.76
CA LEU A 540 30.02 -11.68 13.75
C LEU A 540 29.73 -12.87 14.68
N ALA A 541 29.72 -14.10 14.15
CA ALA A 541 29.58 -15.31 14.97
C ALA A 541 30.69 -15.40 16.03
N GLN A 542 31.94 -15.07 15.67
CA GLN A 542 33.06 -15.01 16.60
C GLN A 542 32.91 -13.89 17.63
N ARG A 543 32.49 -12.68 17.21
CA ARG A 543 32.24 -11.54 18.11
C ARG A 543 31.11 -11.77 19.10
N LEU A 544 30.15 -12.64 18.75
CA LEU A 544 29.07 -13.09 19.63
C LEU A 544 29.41 -14.36 20.41
N HIS A 545 30.63 -14.88 20.27
CA HIS A 545 31.10 -16.12 20.88
C HIS A 545 30.17 -17.32 20.62
N ALA A 546 29.55 -17.38 19.44
CA ALA A 546 28.46 -18.31 19.11
C ALA A 546 28.82 -19.78 19.35
N ALA A 547 30.08 -20.18 19.09
CA ALA A 547 30.57 -21.54 19.28
C ALA A 547 30.61 -22.00 20.76
N THR A 548 30.57 -21.07 21.71
CA THR A 548 30.61 -21.36 23.16
C THR A 548 29.23 -21.39 23.81
N LEU A 549 28.20 -20.96 23.08
CA LEU A 549 26.84 -20.87 23.59
C LEU A 549 26.19 -22.26 23.64
N ALA A 550 25.57 -22.59 24.76
CA ALA A 550 24.77 -23.80 24.90
C ALA A 550 23.36 -23.55 24.35
N PRO A 551 22.91 -24.21 23.25
CA PRO A 551 21.61 -23.93 22.64
C PRO A 551 20.41 -24.14 23.57
N GLN A 552 20.54 -24.96 24.61
CA GLN A 552 19.52 -25.22 25.62
C GLN A 552 19.32 -24.04 26.59
N ALA A 553 20.33 -23.18 26.72
CA ALA A 553 20.29 -22.00 27.59
C ALA A 553 19.91 -20.72 26.83
N LEU A 554 19.72 -20.81 25.51
CA LEU A 554 19.36 -19.67 24.69
C LEU A 554 17.88 -19.34 24.80
N GLU A 555 17.58 -18.05 24.65
CA GLU A 555 16.23 -17.56 24.61
C GLU A 555 15.80 -17.25 23.17
N GLY A 556 14.49 -17.25 22.96
CA GLY A 556 13.92 -16.91 21.67
C GLY A 556 12.41 -17.04 21.66
N ARG A 557 11.85 -17.01 20.46
CA ARG A 557 10.40 -16.98 20.26
C ARG A 557 10.03 -17.84 19.07
N ALA A 558 9.08 -18.76 19.25
CA ALA A 558 8.46 -19.51 18.17
C ALA A 558 7.03 -19.03 17.91
N ALA A 559 6.62 -18.98 16.65
CA ALA A 559 5.26 -18.61 16.23
C ALA A 559 4.88 -19.26 14.91
N PHE A 560 3.58 -19.22 14.60
CA PHE A 560 3.05 -19.60 13.30
C PHE A 560 2.85 -18.40 12.40
N ARG A 561 3.56 -18.40 11.29
CA ARG A 561 3.22 -17.57 10.14
C ARG A 561 1.97 -18.14 9.48
N CYS A 562 1.13 -17.28 8.93
CA CYS A 562 -0.02 -17.67 8.14
C CYS A 562 0.21 -17.28 6.69
N THR A 563 0.30 -18.25 5.78
CA THR A 563 0.52 -17.99 4.35
C THR A 563 -0.60 -18.56 3.50
N SER A 564 -0.86 -17.90 2.37
CA SER A 564 -1.61 -18.46 1.25
C SER A 564 -0.67 -19.29 0.33
N PRO A 565 -1.21 -20.10 -0.61
CA PRO A 565 -0.38 -20.91 -1.50
C PRO A 565 0.33 -20.10 -2.59
N ASP A 566 -0.17 -18.91 -2.92
CA ASP A 566 0.43 -17.99 -3.89
C ASP A 566 1.24 -16.86 -3.25
N TYR A 567 1.42 -16.91 -1.91
CA TYR A 567 2.19 -15.96 -1.10
C TYR A 567 1.69 -14.51 -1.09
N LEU A 568 0.55 -14.23 -1.74
CA LEU A 568 -0.17 -12.96 -1.64
C LEU A 568 -1.14 -13.02 -0.45
N PRO A 569 -1.35 -11.91 0.28
CA PRO A 569 -2.35 -11.90 1.34
C PRO A 569 -3.76 -12.15 0.78
N ILE A 570 -4.68 -12.49 1.67
CA ILE A 570 -6.10 -12.67 1.38
C ILE A 570 -6.83 -11.51 2.05
N VAL A 571 -7.23 -10.53 1.23
CA VAL A 571 -7.73 -9.23 1.70
C VAL A 571 -8.96 -8.84 0.90
N GLY A 572 -10.09 -8.63 1.57
CA GLY A 572 -11.31 -8.15 0.93
C GLY A 572 -12.59 -8.74 1.51
N PRO A 573 -13.73 -8.47 0.86
CA PRO A 573 -15.04 -8.97 1.26
C PRO A 573 -15.15 -10.49 1.08
N LEU A 574 -15.94 -11.12 1.94
CA LEU A 574 -16.30 -12.54 1.84
C LEU A 574 -17.67 -12.73 1.18
N VAL A 575 -17.85 -13.91 0.59
CA VAL A 575 -19.05 -14.33 -0.11
C VAL A 575 -19.65 -15.55 0.57
N ASP A 576 -20.94 -15.82 0.32
CA ASP A 576 -21.51 -17.11 0.65
C ASP A 576 -20.92 -18.18 -0.29
N PRO A 577 -20.16 -19.18 0.21
CA PRO A 577 -19.46 -20.13 -0.66
C PRO A 577 -20.38 -20.97 -1.55
N GLN A 578 -21.57 -21.32 -1.03
CA GLN A 578 -22.53 -22.15 -1.75
C GLN A 578 -23.19 -21.34 -2.86
N ALA A 579 -23.69 -20.15 -2.53
CA ALA A 579 -24.30 -19.25 -3.50
C ALA A 579 -23.28 -18.80 -4.56
N PHE A 580 -22.02 -18.55 -4.18
CA PHE A 580 -20.95 -18.19 -5.13
C PHE A 580 -20.71 -19.30 -6.14
N THR A 581 -20.62 -20.55 -5.66
CA THR A 581 -20.44 -21.72 -6.52
C THR A 581 -21.59 -21.88 -7.51
N GLN A 582 -22.83 -21.65 -7.06
CA GLN A 582 -24.02 -21.71 -7.91
C GLN A 582 -24.05 -20.58 -8.95
N ALA A 583 -23.78 -19.34 -8.54
CA ALA A 583 -23.81 -18.16 -9.40
C ALA A 583 -22.79 -18.22 -10.54
N TYR A 584 -21.63 -18.86 -10.31
CA TYR A 584 -20.52 -18.89 -11.25
C TYR A 584 -20.16 -20.30 -11.74
N ASP A 585 -21.07 -21.28 -11.64
CA ASP A 585 -20.83 -22.67 -12.07
C ASP A 585 -20.42 -22.80 -13.54
N SER A 586 -20.88 -21.88 -14.38
CA SER A 586 -20.49 -21.76 -15.80
C SER A 586 -18.97 -21.67 -16.01
N LEU A 587 -18.22 -21.14 -15.04
CA LEU A 587 -16.75 -21.05 -15.11
C LEU A 587 -16.06 -22.41 -15.15
N ARG A 588 -16.73 -23.48 -14.69
CA ARG A 588 -16.22 -24.84 -14.85
C ARG A 588 -16.11 -25.17 -16.34
N LYS A 589 -17.12 -24.80 -17.13
CA LYS A 589 -17.23 -25.13 -18.56
C LYS A 589 -16.38 -24.20 -19.43
N ASP A 590 -16.39 -22.90 -19.15
CA ASP A 590 -15.56 -21.91 -19.85
C ASP A 590 -15.00 -20.88 -18.88
N ALA A 591 -13.69 -20.94 -18.67
CA ALA A 591 -12.96 -20.05 -17.77
C ALA A 591 -12.98 -18.56 -18.19
N ARG A 592 -13.36 -18.27 -19.45
CA ARG A 592 -13.47 -16.90 -19.98
C ARG A 592 -14.88 -16.35 -19.91
N HIS A 593 -15.88 -17.18 -19.64
CA HIS A 593 -17.26 -16.74 -19.55
C HIS A 593 -17.44 -15.83 -18.33
N THR A 594 -18.14 -14.71 -18.53
CA THR A 594 -18.42 -13.73 -17.48
C THR A 594 -19.94 -13.63 -17.34
N PRO A 595 -20.56 -14.35 -16.39
CA PRO A 595 -22.02 -14.33 -16.20
C PRO A 595 -22.51 -12.97 -15.72
N ASP A 596 -23.77 -12.63 -15.99
CA ASP A 596 -24.42 -11.43 -15.45
C ASP A 596 -24.85 -11.57 -13.97
N ALA A 597 -24.51 -12.70 -13.33
CA ALA A 597 -24.88 -12.97 -11.94
C ALA A 597 -24.15 -12.04 -10.95
N ILE A 598 -24.93 -11.39 -10.08
CA ILE A 598 -24.43 -10.55 -8.99
C ILE A 598 -23.65 -11.42 -7.99
N CYS A 599 -22.53 -10.89 -7.49
CA CYS A 599 -21.72 -11.61 -6.51
C CYS A 599 -22.46 -11.72 -5.16
N PRO A 600 -22.61 -12.92 -4.59
CA PRO A 600 -23.36 -13.14 -3.36
C PRO A 600 -22.51 -12.80 -2.13
N TRP A 601 -22.33 -11.49 -1.89
CA TRP A 601 -21.59 -10.97 -0.74
C TRP A 601 -22.24 -11.36 0.58
N LEU A 602 -21.41 -11.61 1.59
CA LEU A 602 -21.84 -11.62 2.99
C LEU A 602 -21.72 -10.19 3.52
N ASP A 603 -22.81 -9.42 3.50
CA ASP A 603 -22.74 -7.98 3.80
C ASP A 603 -22.05 -7.71 5.14
N GLY A 604 -21.06 -6.82 5.11
CA GLY A 604 -20.29 -6.41 6.29
C GLY A 604 -19.20 -7.37 6.72
N LEU A 605 -18.96 -8.49 6.04
CA LEU A 605 -17.93 -9.46 6.44
C LEU A 605 -16.70 -9.41 5.52
N TYR A 606 -15.54 -9.12 6.13
CA TYR A 606 -14.25 -8.95 5.44
C TYR A 606 -13.17 -9.81 6.09
N VAL A 607 -12.08 -10.06 5.36
CA VAL A 607 -10.89 -10.76 5.86
C VAL A 607 -9.62 -9.98 5.51
N ASN A 608 -8.63 -10.03 6.40
CA ASN A 608 -7.26 -9.57 6.18
C ASN A 608 -6.29 -10.59 6.80
N SER A 609 -5.79 -11.54 5.99
CA SER A 609 -4.97 -12.66 6.48
C SER A 609 -3.95 -13.14 5.44
N GLY A 610 -3.12 -14.13 5.79
CA GLY A 610 -2.23 -14.81 4.84
C GLY A 610 -0.95 -14.06 4.45
N HIS A 611 -0.47 -13.13 5.28
CA HIS A 611 0.71 -12.29 5.00
C HIS A 611 2.07 -13.00 5.02
N GLY A 612 2.13 -14.28 5.42
CA GLY A 612 3.35 -15.06 5.53
C GLY A 612 4.38 -14.41 6.44
N SER A 613 5.63 -14.33 5.97
CA SER A 613 6.74 -13.65 6.65
C SER A 613 6.89 -12.17 6.28
N ARG A 614 5.91 -11.58 5.58
CA ARG A 614 5.97 -10.19 5.05
C ARG A 614 4.86 -9.30 5.62
N GLY A 615 4.34 -9.66 6.79
CA GLY A 615 3.27 -8.92 7.46
C GLY A 615 3.61 -7.47 7.71
N LEU A 616 4.85 -7.15 8.09
CA LEU A 616 5.29 -5.76 8.31
C LEU A 616 5.06 -4.86 7.10
N ILE A 617 5.30 -5.39 5.89
CA ILE A 617 5.17 -4.63 4.63
C ILE A 617 3.73 -4.65 4.12
N THR A 618 3.08 -5.81 4.17
CA THR A 618 1.81 -6.02 3.45
C THR A 618 0.58 -5.72 4.30
N ALA A 619 0.62 -5.91 5.62
CA ALA A 619 -0.54 -5.74 6.48
C ALA A 619 -1.02 -4.28 6.58
N PRO A 620 -0.14 -3.27 6.73
CA PRO A 620 -0.57 -1.86 6.76
C PRO A 620 -1.34 -1.46 5.50
N LEU A 621 -0.77 -1.69 4.32
CA LEU A 621 -1.44 -1.37 3.05
C LEU A 621 -2.71 -2.20 2.81
N SER A 622 -2.77 -3.42 3.36
CA SER A 622 -3.97 -4.25 3.28
C SER A 622 -5.12 -3.67 4.12
N GLY A 623 -4.83 -2.97 5.22
CA GLY A 623 -5.81 -2.18 5.96
C GLY A 623 -6.42 -1.08 5.10
N GLU A 624 -5.58 -0.32 4.39
CA GLU A 624 -6.02 0.70 3.42
C GLU A 624 -6.82 0.11 2.26
N LEU A 625 -6.42 -1.07 1.76
CA LEU A 625 -7.17 -1.76 0.71
C LEU A 625 -8.57 -2.15 1.19
N LEU A 626 -8.68 -2.71 2.40
CA LEU A 626 -9.94 -3.10 3.01
C LEU A 626 -10.85 -1.89 3.21
N ALA A 627 -10.30 -0.82 3.79
CA ALA A 627 -11.01 0.43 4.01
C ALA A 627 -11.51 1.04 2.69
N ALA A 628 -10.71 0.96 1.62
CA ALA A 628 -11.12 1.43 0.30
C ALA A 628 -12.24 0.60 -0.34
N TRP A 629 -12.30 -0.72 -0.08
CA TRP A 629 -13.43 -1.55 -0.48
C TRP A 629 -14.72 -1.16 0.25
N LEU A 630 -14.65 -0.93 1.56
CA LEU A 630 -15.80 -0.56 2.40
C LEU A 630 -16.38 0.81 2.04
N ASP A 631 -15.52 1.82 1.87
CA ASP A 631 -15.93 3.21 1.65
C ASP A 631 -16.08 3.58 0.16
N ASN A 632 -15.96 2.60 -0.74
CA ASN A 632 -15.95 2.81 -2.19
C ASN A 632 -14.93 3.90 -2.62
N GLU A 633 -13.71 3.81 -2.12
CA GLU A 633 -12.60 4.75 -2.40
C GLU A 633 -11.67 4.25 -3.51
N PRO A 634 -10.87 5.14 -4.13
CA PRO A 634 -9.76 4.76 -4.98
C PRO A 634 -8.86 3.72 -4.31
N LEU A 635 -8.63 2.59 -5.00
CA LEU A 635 -7.79 1.53 -4.46
C LEU A 635 -6.34 2.02 -4.28
N PRO A 636 -5.64 1.61 -3.20
CA PRO A 636 -4.24 1.97 -2.96
C PRO A 636 -3.25 1.17 -3.83
N LEU A 637 -3.75 0.34 -4.74
CA LEU A 637 -3.01 -0.64 -5.52
C LEU A 637 -3.60 -0.70 -6.94
N PRO A 638 -2.82 -1.16 -7.93
CA PRO A 638 -3.34 -1.58 -9.23
C PRO A 638 -4.51 -2.54 -9.07
N ARG A 639 -5.57 -2.40 -9.88
CA ARG A 639 -6.75 -3.27 -9.87
C ARG A 639 -6.35 -4.76 -9.93
N SER A 640 -5.42 -5.10 -10.81
CA SER A 640 -4.93 -6.48 -10.97
C SER A 640 -4.26 -7.04 -9.70
N VAL A 641 -3.56 -6.20 -8.93
CA VAL A 641 -2.94 -6.57 -7.65
C VAL A 641 -4.00 -6.73 -6.57
N ALA A 642 -4.99 -5.84 -6.52
CA ALA A 642 -6.12 -5.95 -5.61
C ALA A 642 -6.93 -7.24 -5.86
N GLU A 643 -7.23 -7.56 -7.12
CA GLU A 643 -7.85 -8.83 -7.54
C GLU A 643 -6.99 -10.04 -7.16
N ALA A 644 -5.67 -9.94 -7.28
CA ALA A 644 -4.73 -10.98 -6.87
C ALA A 644 -4.63 -11.15 -5.34
N CYS A 645 -5.05 -10.15 -4.55
CA CYS A 645 -5.21 -10.25 -3.09
C CYS A 645 -6.63 -10.64 -2.67
N HIS A 646 -7.62 -10.56 -3.57
CA HIS A 646 -9.04 -10.78 -3.27
C HIS A 646 -9.33 -12.23 -2.83
N PRO A 647 -10.21 -12.49 -1.84
CA PRO A 647 -10.54 -13.85 -1.38
C PRO A 647 -11.11 -14.75 -2.49
N ASN A 648 -12.03 -14.21 -3.30
CA ASN A 648 -12.69 -14.93 -4.40
C ASN A 648 -11.72 -15.50 -5.46
N ARG A 649 -10.45 -15.05 -5.53
CA ARG A 649 -9.49 -15.59 -6.51
C ARG A 649 -9.31 -17.10 -6.39
N PHE A 650 -9.42 -17.65 -5.17
CA PHE A 650 -9.28 -19.08 -4.94
C PHE A 650 -10.55 -19.84 -5.33
N ALA A 651 -11.73 -19.31 -5.00
CA ALA A 651 -13.00 -19.89 -5.42
C ALA A 651 -13.11 -19.95 -6.95
N VAL A 652 -12.76 -18.85 -7.65
CA VAL A 652 -12.72 -18.80 -9.12
C VAL A 652 -11.73 -19.84 -9.69
N ARG A 653 -10.50 -19.91 -9.16
CA ARG A 653 -9.52 -20.91 -9.60
C ARG A 653 -10.00 -22.35 -9.36
N ALA A 654 -10.69 -22.61 -8.26
CA ALA A 654 -11.23 -23.93 -7.94
C ALA A 654 -12.33 -24.35 -8.92
N LEU A 655 -13.26 -23.44 -9.25
CA LEU A 655 -14.28 -23.67 -10.29
C LEU A 655 -13.63 -24.00 -11.63
N ILE A 656 -12.70 -23.17 -12.10
CA ILE A 656 -12.01 -23.37 -13.38
C ILE A 656 -11.27 -24.72 -13.43
N ARG A 657 -10.57 -25.09 -12.35
CA ARG A 657 -9.77 -26.34 -12.32
C ARG A 657 -10.60 -27.61 -12.19
N SER A 658 -11.81 -27.53 -11.63
CA SER A 658 -12.66 -28.69 -11.36
C SER A 658 -13.02 -29.53 -12.59
N ASN A 659 -12.94 -28.97 -13.81
CA ASN A 659 -13.15 -29.71 -15.06
C ASN A 659 -11.89 -30.34 -15.66
N VAL A 660 -10.68 -29.91 -15.27
CA VAL A 660 -9.42 -30.49 -15.77
C VAL A 660 -9.23 -31.91 -15.22
N ALA A 661 -9.78 -32.21 -14.04
CA ALA A 661 -9.73 -33.54 -13.42
C ALA A 661 -10.71 -34.57 -14.02
N LYS A 662 -11.58 -34.19 -14.97
CA LYS A 662 -12.61 -35.07 -15.57
C LYS A 662 -12.35 -35.47 -17.04
N LYS A 663 -11.13 -35.27 -17.57
CA LYS A 663 -10.71 -35.90 -18.83
C LYS A 663 -9.90 -37.17 -18.51
N PRO A 664 -10.51 -38.36 -18.41
CA PRO A 664 -9.75 -39.59 -18.60
C PRO A 664 -9.27 -39.62 -20.06
N GLN A 665 -7.99 -39.93 -20.27
CA GLN A 665 -7.49 -40.40 -21.57
C GLN A 665 -8.07 -41.78 -21.87
#